data_AF-A0AA39RTN4-F1
#
_entry.id   AF-A0AA39RTN4-F1
#
_cell.length_a   1.000
_cell.length_b   1.000
_cell.length_c   1.000
_cell.angle_alpha   90.00
_cell.angle_beta   90.00
_cell.angle_gamma   90.00
#
_symmetry.space_group_name_H-M   'P 1'
#
loop_
_entity.id
_entity.type
_entity.pdbx_description
1 polymer ?
#
loop_
_entity_poly.entity_id
_entity_poly.type
_entity_poly.pdbx_seq_one_letter_code
_entity_poly.pdbx_strand_id
1 'polypeptide(L)'
;MVPSEIGNLRNLKILGLQSNNLAGIVPSTIFNISTLEGLYLVNNQLSGHLPSSIDSGLPNLESLYLWGNNFRGTIPKSISNVSKLQDLQLEDNLFSGSIPSEIGDLPNLVQLSLDNNSLTGFIPSTIFNMSKLYSFSLGINSLSGHLPSSFGLRLPNLERLYLYDNELDGVIPNSISNASQLILLELSGNSFSGPVPTTLGELRNLNYLNIGSNQLTGEPSTQELTFLSSLTNCQNLKTLVLDENPFDGALPTSIGNHSGIQFFSAERCKIKGNIPQGIGNLSNLRILRLEDNQLTGSIPIEIGKLRKLQVFYPDANRLQGYIPSEICNLRKLGELYLSDNNFNGSIPACMGDITSLRVLYLSSNNLTSTIPSSLWNLRDIVELNLSNNSLVGHLPLDIGNLRAVTHIDLASNELSGEIPSSIGNLQTLSNFSIAHNKLEGRIPESFGNVINLEILNLSSNNLSGAIPKSLEKLRYLKYFNVSFNRLDGEIPTGGAFANFSAESFIGNGQLCGAPRLQVPPCKTGTIRKSKTTKLVILICILLAIASAMVVLPLTILWFRSKKRKGNSLDREDASILATWRRIPYEELYRATNGFDESNLLGTGGFGSPSNVLLDEDMVAHVCDFGIAKLLREEDSLTQTHTLATIGYMAPEYGSEGIVSIRGDVYSFGILLMETFTRKKPTDNMFEGGMSLKCWVKEALPNSIAEVADTNLLRGENFTATKDCISSILELAVDCSADSPERRLDITNVLTTLANIRTRFQKNVART
;
A
#
# COMPACT_ATOMS: atom_id res chain seq x y z
N MET A 1 -42.99 8.73 -9.45
CA MET A 1 -43.37 7.99 -10.66
C MET A 1 -43.90 8.97 -11.70
N VAL A 2 -43.67 8.69 -12.98
CA VAL A 2 -44.16 9.53 -14.09
C VAL A 2 -45.51 8.98 -14.57
N PRO A 3 -46.60 9.78 -14.63
CA PRO A 3 -47.90 9.31 -15.07
C PRO A 3 -47.95 9.05 -16.59
N SER A 4 -48.64 7.99 -17.00
CA SER A 4 -48.76 7.56 -18.41
C SER A 4 -49.52 8.56 -19.29
N GLU A 5 -50.37 9.35 -18.65
CA GLU A 5 -51.28 10.35 -19.21
C GLU A 5 -50.53 11.52 -19.86
N ILE A 6 -49.24 11.72 -19.54
CA ILE A 6 -48.36 12.69 -20.21
C ILE A 6 -48.28 12.40 -21.73
N GLY A 7 -48.37 11.14 -22.14
CA GLY A 7 -48.42 10.75 -23.56
C GLY A 7 -49.66 11.27 -24.32
N ASN A 8 -50.69 11.76 -23.62
CA ASN A 8 -51.85 12.39 -24.26
C ASN A 8 -51.60 13.86 -24.66
N LEU A 9 -50.47 14.46 -24.26
CA LEU A 9 -50.13 15.85 -24.54
C LEU A 9 -49.58 16.03 -25.97
N ARG A 10 -50.46 15.86 -26.97
CA ARG A 10 -50.12 15.83 -28.42
C ARG A 10 -49.49 17.11 -29.01
N ASN A 11 -49.34 18.18 -28.24
CA ASN A 11 -48.69 19.43 -28.63
C ASN A 11 -47.41 19.71 -27.83
N LEU A 12 -46.98 18.76 -26.99
CA LEU A 12 -45.82 18.92 -26.11
C LEU A 12 -44.53 18.87 -26.94
N LYS A 13 -43.74 19.95 -26.85
CA LYS A 13 -42.42 20.08 -27.50
C LYS A 13 -41.27 19.72 -26.56
N ILE A 14 -41.37 20.10 -25.28
CA ILE A 14 -40.30 19.86 -24.30
C ILE A 14 -40.90 19.22 -23.06
N LEU A 15 -40.31 18.12 -22.60
CA LEU A 15 -40.62 17.49 -21.32
C LEU A 15 -39.35 17.47 -20.45
N GLY A 16 -39.31 18.35 -19.45
CA GLY A 16 -38.25 18.39 -18.44
C GLY A 16 -38.77 17.95 -17.07
N LEU A 17 -38.17 16.89 -16.51
CA LEU A 17 -38.50 16.32 -15.19
C LEU A 17 -37.24 16.10 -14.33
N GLN A 18 -36.14 16.74 -14.69
CA GLN A 18 -34.82 16.55 -14.07
C GLN A 18 -34.77 16.86 -12.56
N SER A 19 -33.98 16.10 -11.80
CA SER A 19 -33.68 16.33 -10.37
C SER A 19 -34.91 16.33 -9.43
N ASN A 20 -35.82 15.37 -9.58
CA ASN A 20 -37.08 15.30 -8.83
C ASN A 20 -37.27 14.02 -7.98
N ASN A 21 -36.21 13.19 -7.78
CA ASN A 21 -36.29 11.88 -7.11
C ASN A 21 -37.40 10.96 -7.68
N LEU A 22 -37.71 11.08 -8.98
CA LEU A 22 -38.75 10.29 -9.62
C LEU A 22 -38.28 8.84 -9.78
N ALA A 23 -38.95 7.91 -9.11
CA ALA A 23 -38.70 6.47 -9.27
C ALA A 23 -39.73 5.79 -10.19
N GLY A 24 -39.39 4.58 -10.66
CA GLY A 24 -40.27 3.69 -11.43
C GLY A 24 -39.96 3.65 -12.93
N ILE A 25 -40.71 2.83 -13.67
CA ILE A 25 -40.52 2.69 -15.13
C ILE A 25 -41.09 3.91 -15.84
N VAL A 26 -40.35 4.46 -16.82
CA VAL A 26 -40.86 5.55 -17.68
C VAL A 26 -41.95 5.00 -18.61
N PRO A 27 -43.17 5.58 -18.62
CA PRO A 27 -44.24 5.12 -19.50
C PRO A 27 -43.86 5.17 -20.97
N SER A 28 -44.11 4.07 -21.69
CA SER A 28 -43.85 3.96 -23.14
C SER A 28 -44.61 5.00 -23.97
N THR A 29 -45.73 5.53 -23.43
CA THR A 29 -46.54 6.59 -24.03
C THR A 29 -45.79 7.91 -24.21
N ILE A 30 -44.73 8.17 -23.42
CA ILE A 30 -43.87 9.36 -23.57
C ILE A 30 -43.03 9.27 -24.84
N PHE A 31 -42.55 8.07 -25.19
CA PHE A 31 -41.78 7.81 -26.42
C PHE A 31 -42.65 7.75 -27.68
N ASN A 32 -43.90 8.22 -27.63
CA ASN A 32 -44.84 8.29 -28.75
C ASN A 32 -45.43 9.71 -28.94
N ILE A 33 -44.84 10.72 -28.30
CA ILE A 33 -45.22 12.12 -28.44
C ILE A 33 -44.51 12.69 -29.67
N SER A 34 -45.12 12.56 -30.84
CA SER A 34 -44.47 12.89 -32.11
C SER A 34 -44.09 14.38 -32.30
N THR A 35 -44.59 15.27 -31.45
CA THR A 35 -44.24 16.71 -31.41
C THR A 35 -43.03 17.03 -30.53
N LEU A 36 -42.49 16.04 -29.81
CA LEU A 36 -41.43 16.26 -28.83
C LEU A 36 -40.08 16.54 -29.52
N GLU A 37 -39.47 17.65 -29.14
CA GLU A 37 -38.18 18.18 -29.57
C GLU A 37 -37.12 17.98 -28.47
N GLY A 38 -37.51 18.02 -27.18
CA GLY A 38 -36.60 17.77 -26.06
C GLY A 38 -37.19 16.86 -24.97
N LEU A 39 -36.43 15.85 -24.55
CA LEU A 39 -36.76 14.97 -23.42
C LEU A 39 -35.63 14.96 -22.40
N TYR A 40 -35.89 15.51 -21.21
CA TYR A 40 -34.91 15.70 -20.15
C TYR A 40 -35.38 15.04 -18.84
N LEU A 41 -34.85 13.85 -18.54
CA LEU A 41 -35.24 13.02 -17.38
C LEU A 41 -34.11 12.88 -16.33
N VAL A 42 -33.05 13.67 -16.51
CA VAL A 42 -31.78 13.71 -15.75
C VAL A 42 -31.90 13.60 -14.23
N ASN A 43 -30.97 12.90 -13.57
CA ASN A 43 -30.82 12.82 -12.12
C ASN A 43 -32.12 12.43 -11.39
N ASN A 44 -32.57 11.21 -11.63
CA ASN A 44 -33.74 10.62 -10.98
C ASN A 44 -33.46 9.15 -10.62
N GLN A 45 -34.51 8.38 -10.29
CA GLN A 45 -34.44 6.94 -10.04
C GLN A 45 -35.27 6.19 -11.10
N LEU A 46 -35.39 6.76 -12.30
CA LEU A 46 -36.23 6.22 -13.36
C LEU A 46 -35.57 4.98 -13.97
N SER A 47 -36.39 4.08 -14.49
CA SER A 47 -35.94 2.83 -15.12
C SER A 47 -36.75 2.55 -16.38
N GLY A 48 -36.37 1.49 -17.10
CA GLY A 48 -37.01 1.09 -18.35
C GLY A 48 -35.97 0.87 -19.43
N HIS A 49 -36.42 0.90 -20.68
CA HIS A 49 -35.61 0.65 -21.87
C HIS A 49 -35.98 1.68 -22.95
N LEU A 50 -35.04 2.02 -23.83
CA LEU A 50 -35.37 2.78 -25.04
C LEU A 50 -36.14 1.87 -26.03
N PRO A 51 -37.29 2.29 -26.57
CA PRO A 51 -38.07 1.45 -27.47
C PRO A 51 -37.42 1.33 -28.85
N SER A 52 -37.54 0.16 -29.48
CA SER A 52 -37.04 -0.12 -30.83
C SER A 52 -37.78 0.59 -31.97
N SER A 53 -38.73 1.49 -31.63
CA SER A 53 -39.55 2.28 -32.54
C SER A 53 -39.46 3.79 -32.25
N ILE A 54 -38.39 4.21 -31.55
CA ILE A 54 -38.20 5.60 -31.08
C ILE A 54 -38.17 6.62 -32.22
N ASP A 55 -37.79 6.21 -33.43
CA ASP A 55 -37.83 7.00 -34.65
C ASP A 55 -39.26 7.33 -35.11
N SER A 56 -40.13 6.34 -35.12
CA SER A 56 -41.54 6.52 -35.47
C SER A 56 -42.33 7.28 -34.38
N GLY A 57 -41.93 7.12 -33.11
CA GLY A 57 -42.61 7.73 -31.96
C GLY A 57 -42.14 9.15 -31.63
N LEU A 58 -40.86 9.46 -31.82
CA LEU A 58 -40.23 10.76 -31.55
C LEU A 58 -39.48 11.33 -32.79
N PRO A 59 -40.11 11.44 -33.98
CA PRO A 59 -39.43 11.85 -35.22
C PRO A 59 -38.92 13.31 -35.23
N ASN A 60 -39.31 14.12 -34.25
CA ASN A 60 -38.92 15.52 -34.12
C ASN A 60 -37.85 15.77 -33.04
N LEU A 61 -37.34 14.74 -32.36
CA LEU A 61 -36.46 14.89 -31.21
C LEU A 61 -35.08 15.45 -31.61
N GLU A 62 -34.66 16.49 -30.89
CA GLU A 62 -33.40 17.21 -31.06
C GLU A 62 -32.43 16.94 -29.90
N SER A 63 -32.93 16.83 -28.66
CA SER A 63 -32.12 16.47 -27.48
C SER A 63 -32.77 15.38 -26.62
N LEU A 64 -32.00 14.35 -26.26
CA LEU A 64 -32.41 13.28 -25.36
C LEU A 64 -31.42 13.14 -24.19
N TYR A 65 -31.79 13.64 -23.00
CA TYR A 65 -30.96 13.54 -21.78
C TYR A 65 -31.63 12.62 -20.77
N LEU A 66 -31.09 11.42 -20.59
CA LEU A 66 -31.57 10.40 -19.65
C LEU A 66 -30.59 10.13 -18.50
N TRP A 67 -29.49 10.87 -18.41
CA TRP A 67 -28.39 10.53 -17.51
C TRP A 67 -28.71 10.60 -16.01
N GLY A 68 -27.95 9.86 -15.21
CA GLY A 68 -28.17 9.74 -13.77
C GLY A 68 -29.49 9.03 -13.44
N ASN A 69 -29.68 7.82 -13.98
CA ASN A 69 -30.89 7.01 -13.84
C ASN A 69 -30.56 5.50 -13.85
N ASN A 70 -31.59 4.65 -13.92
CA ASN A 70 -31.51 3.18 -13.95
C ASN A 70 -32.09 2.58 -15.25
N PHE A 71 -31.93 3.26 -16.40
CA PHE A 71 -32.32 2.68 -17.70
C PHE A 71 -31.42 1.50 -18.06
N ARG A 72 -31.99 0.50 -18.73
CA ARG A 72 -31.36 -0.80 -19.04
C ARG A 72 -31.51 -1.19 -20.50
N GLY A 73 -30.79 -2.25 -20.88
CA GLY A 73 -30.89 -2.91 -22.18
C GLY A 73 -30.03 -2.25 -23.25
N THR A 74 -30.27 -2.62 -24.52
CA THR A 74 -29.48 -2.13 -25.65
C THR A 74 -29.93 -0.75 -26.13
N ILE A 75 -28.99 0.05 -26.62
CA ILE A 75 -29.32 1.25 -27.40
C ILE A 75 -29.92 0.78 -28.74
N PRO A 76 -31.16 1.16 -29.10
CA PRO A 76 -31.83 0.60 -30.26
C PRO A 76 -31.33 1.25 -31.56
N LYS A 77 -31.02 0.44 -32.58
CA LYS A 77 -30.58 0.89 -33.92
C LYS A 77 -31.48 1.96 -34.55
N SER A 78 -32.77 1.96 -34.23
CA SER A 78 -33.75 2.96 -34.68
C SER A 78 -33.41 4.39 -34.22
N ILE A 79 -32.61 4.60 -33.17
CA ILE A 79 -32.21 5.95 -32.75
C ILE A 79 -31.54 6.73 -33.89
N SER A 80 -30.84 6.03 -34.78
CA SER A 80 -30.14 6.59 -35.95
C SER A 80 -31.08 7.18 -37.01
N ASN A 81 -32.35 6.78 -37.03
CA ASN A 81 -33.36 7.34 -37.93
C ASN A 81 -33.94 8.68 -37.40
N VAL A 82 -33.63 9.08 -36.16
CA VAL A 82 -34.06 10.35 -35.57
C VAL A 82 -33.20 11.49 -36.15
N SER A 83 -33.45 11.83 -37.41
CA SER A 83 -32.60 12.72 -38.22
C SER A 83 -32.37 14.14 -37.67
N LYS A 84 -33.19 14.59 -36.72
CA LYS A 84 -33.03 15.89 -36.03
C LYS A 84 -32.14 15.85 -34.78
N LEU A 85 -31.78 14.66 -34.29
CA LEU A 85 -31.05 14.51 -33.04
C LEU A 85 -29.68 15.19 -33.12
N GLN A 86 -29.47 16.14 -32.20
CA GLN A 86 -28.26 16.93 -32.02
C GLN A 86 -27.49 16.46 -30.78
N ASP A 87 -28.21 16.10 -29.72
CA ASP A 87 -27.60 15.64 -28.47
C ASP A 87 -28.18 14.31 -27.99
N LEU A 88 -27.31 13.36 -27.68
CA LEU A 88 -27.64 12.09 -27.03
C LEU A 88 -26.79 11.93 -25.77
N GLN A 89 -27.41 12.11 -24.60
CA GLN A 89 -26.78 12.00 -23.28
C GLN A 89 -27.46 10.87 -22.48
N LEU A 90 -26.81 9.71 -22.43
CA LEU A 90 -27.29 8.48 -21.78
C LEU A 90 -26.34 8.01 -20.67
N GLU A 91 -25.37 8.84 -20.26
CA GLU A 91 -24.38 8.52 -19.24
C GLU A 91 -25.01 8.18 -17.87
N ASP A 92 -24.23 7.58 -16.96
CA ASP A 92 -24.69 7.19 -15.61
C ASP A 92 -26.01 6.38 -15.64
N ASN A 93 -25.99 5.23 -16.33
CA ASN A 93 -27.13 4.33 -16.49
C ASN A 93 -26.65 2.85 -16.53
N LEU A 94 -27.53 1.92 -16.92
CA LEU A 94 -27.26 0.48 -16.99
C LEU A 94 -27.52 -0.06 -18.41
N PHE A 95 -27.27 0.75 -19.45
CA PHE A 95 -27.32 0.30 -20.84
C PHE A 95 -26.21 -0.73 -21.11
N SER A 96 -26.50 -1.70 -21.97
CA SER A 96 -25.69 -2.91 -22.14
C SER A 96 -25.58 -3.34 -23.60
N GLY A 97 -24.50 -4.03 -23.96
CA GLY A 97 -24.27 -4.53 -25.32
C GLY A 97 -23.54 -3.51 -26.19
N SER A 98 -23.51 -3.73 -27.50
CA SER A 98 -22.73 -2.88 -28.42
C SER A 98 -23.42 -1.58 -28.80
N ILE A 99 -22.61 -0.54 -29.03
CA ILE A 99 -23.04 0.71 -29.66
C ILE A 99 -23.46 0.42 -31.10
N PRO A 100 -24.70 0.76 -31.53
CA PRO A 100 -25.12 0.61 -32.92
C PRO A 100 -24.22 1.35 -33.90
N SER A 101 -23.72 0.66 -34.93
CA SER A 101 -22.89 1.26 -35.99
C SER A 101 -23.61 2.36 -36.76
N GLU A 102 -24.94 2.25 -36.86
CA GLU A 102 -25.80 3.22 -37.52
C GLU A 102 -25.82 4.59 -36.79
N ILE A 103 -25.35 4.71 -35.55
CA ILE A 103 -25.28 6.02 -34.85
C ILE A 103 -24.35 7.00 -35.59
N GLY A 104 -23.32 6.49 -36.26
CA GLY A 104 -22.42 7.31 -37.08
C GLY A 104 -23.07 7.96 -38.30
N ASP A 105 -24.29 7.55 -38.67
CA ASP A 105 -25.04 8.11 -39.80
C ASP A 105 -25.93 9.31 -39.41
N LEU A 106 -26.02 9.66 -38.11
CA LEU A 106 -26.84 10.78 -37.62
C LEU A 106 -26.31 12.14 -38.16
N PRO A 107 -27.07 12.85 -39.01
CA PRO A 107 -26.54 13.97 -39.80
C PRO A 107 -26.40 15.28 -39.01
N ASN A 108 -26.91 15.32 -37.78
CA ASN A 108 -26.99 16.52 -36.94
C ASN A 108 -26.36 16.35 -35.55
N LEU A 109 -25.86 15.17 -35.19
CA LEU A 109 -25.33 14.93 -33.85
C LEU A 109 -24.05 15.75 -33.60
N VAL A 110 -24.07 16.53 -32.52
CA VAL A 110 -23.01 17.41 -32.04
C VAL A 110 -22.42 16.87 -30.73
N GLN A 111 -23.26 16.28 -29.86
CA GLN A 111 -22.83 15.65 -28.62
C GLN A 111 -23.32 14.20 -28.53
N LEU A 112 -22.38 13.29 -28.28
CA LEU A 112 -22.63 11.88 -27.93
C LEU A 112 -21.95 11.57 -26.61
N SER A 113 -22.74 11.16 -25.61
CA SER A 113 -22.31 10.88 -24.26
C SER A 113 -22.98 9.62 -23.74
N LEU A 114 -22.19 8.57 -23.51
CA LEU A 114 -22.63 7.23 -23.09
C LEU A 114 -21.80 6.67 -21.91
N ASP A 115 -21.09 7.54 -21.18
CA ASP A 115 -20.18 7.15 -20.11
C ASP A 115 -20.88 6.39 -18.97
N ASN A 116 -20.13 5.64 -18.16
CA ASN A 116 -20.63 4.94 -16.97
C ASN A 116 -21.88 4.11 -17.25
N ASN A 117 -21.70 3.11 -18.10
CA ASN A 117 -22.71 2.13 -18.50
C ASN A 117 -22.05 0.73 -18.56
N SER A 118 -22.72 -0.25 -19.14
CA SER A 118 -22.20 -1.62 -19.35
C SER A 118 -22.10 -1.95 -20.84
N LEU A 119 -21.69 -0.97 -21.67
CA LEU A 119 -21.53 -1.14 -23.10
C LEU A 119 -20.27 -1.96 -23.41
N THR A 120 -20.35 -2.78 -24.46
CA THR A 120 -19.34 -3.80 -24.77
C THR A 120 -18.95 -3.82 -26.24
N GLY A 121 -17.70 -4.17 -26.55
CA GLY A 121 -17.21 -4.37 -27.91
C GLY A 121 -16.73 -3.08 -28.57
N PHE A 122 -16.68 -3.04 -29.90
CA PHE A 122 -15.96 -1.97 -30.62
C PHE A 122 -16.70 -0.63 -30.65
N ILE A 123 -15.94 0.47 -30.57
CA ILE A 123 -16.40 1.80 -30.99
C ILE A 123 -16.62 1.77 -32.51
N PRO A 124 -17.84 2.04 -33.03
CA PRO A 124 -18.09 1.97 -34.46
C PRO A 124 -17.26 2.99 -35.27
N SER A 125 -16.58 2.51 -36.30
CA SER A 125 -15.72 3.33 -37.18
C SER A 125 -16.47 4.47 -37.89
N THR A 126 -17.78 4.34 -38.05
CA THR A 126 -18.70 5.35 -38.60
C THR A 126 -18.80 6.60 -37.73
N ILE A 127 -18.71 6.49 -36.40
CA ILE A 127 -18.73 7.64 -35.48
C ILE A 127 -17.55 8.57 -35.75
N PHE A 128 -16.39 7.99 -36.08
CA PHE A 128 -15.19 8.72 -36.49
C PHE A 128 -15.30 9.37 -37.89
N ASN A 129 -16.49 9.52 -38.48
CA ASN A 129 -16.75 10.27 -39.71
C ASN A 129 -17.79 11.40 -39.50
N MET A 130 -18.23 11.64 -38.26
CA MET A 130 -19.26 12.61 -37.90
C MET A 130 -18.69 14.04 -37.80
N SER A 131 -18.63 14.75 -38.92
CA SER A 131 -17.97 16.07 -39.02
C SER A 131 -18.55 17.18 -38.13
N LYS A 132 -19.77 17.04 -37.60
CA LYS A 132 -20.39 17.95 -36.62
C LYS A 132 -20.08 17.61 -35.15
N LEU A 133 -19.53 16.43 -34.88
CA LEU A 133 -19.31 15.95 -33.52
C LEU A 133 -18.25 16.81 -32.83
N TYR A 134 -18.65 17.38 -31.69
CA TYR A 134 -17.95 18.41 -30.93
C TYR A 134 -17.47 17.86 -29.58
N SER A 135 -18.30 17.02 -28.95
CA SER A 135 -18.00 16.32 -27.71
C SER A 135 -18.37 14.85 -27.85
N PHE A 136 -17.41 13.97 -27.58
CA PHE A 136 -17.56 12.52 -27.70
C PHE A 136 -17.06 11.85 -26.43
N SER A 137 -17.94 11.09 -25.77
CA SER A 137 -17.75 10.63 -24.40
C SER A 137 -18.30 9.21 -24.24
N LEU A 138 -17.43 8.26 -23.88
CA LEU A 138 -17.71 6.81 -23.78
C LEU A 138 -17.03 6.14 -22.56
N GLY A 139 -16.50 6.92 -21.62
CA GLY A 139 -15.68 6.41 -20.53
C GLY A 139 -16.43 5.49 -19.55
N ILE A 140 -15.72 4.72 -18.73
CA ILE A 140 -16.30 3.76 -17.76
C ILE A 140 -17.29 2.80 -18.48
N ASN A 141 -16.76 1.98 -19.37
CA ASN A 141 -17.48 0.93 -20.09
C ASN A 141 -16.52 -0.27 -20.34
N SER A 142 -16.96 -1.29 -21.08
CA SER A 142 -16.12 -2.44 -21.50
C SER A 142 -15.93 -2.44 -23.03
N LEU A 143 -15.62 -1.26 -23.60
CA LEU A 143 -15.38 -1.10 -25.03
C LEU A 143 -13.95 -1.48 -25.40
N SER A 144 -13.77 -2.18 -26.51
CA SER A 144 -12.50 -2.79 -26.90
C SER A 144 -12.04 -2.38 -28.30
N GLY A 145 -10.76 -2.62 -28.61
CA GLY A 145 -10.14 -2.30 -29.90
C GLY A 145 -9.56 -0.89 -29.97
N HIS A 146 -9.10 -0.47 -31.15
CA HIS A 146 -8.21 0.69 -31.31
C HIS A 146 -8.84 1.88 -32.03
N LEU A 147 -8.24 3.05 -31.83
CA LEU A 147 -8.56 4.27 -32.56
C LEU A 147 -8.19 4.16 -34.05
N PRO A 148 -9.09 4.49 -35.00
CA PRO A 148 -8.76 4.46 -36.43
C PRO A 148 -7.63 5.42 -36.77
N SER A 149 -6.64 4.95 -37.55
CA SER A 149 -5.39 5.69 -37.82
C SER A 149 -5.55 7.07 -38.49
N SER A 150 -6.74 7.41 -38.99
CA SER A 150 -7.07 8.67 -39.67
C SER A 150 -8.21 9.47 -39.00
N PHE A 151 -8.63 9.12 -37.78
CA PHE A 151 -9.84 9.69 -37.17
C PHE A 151 -9.81 11.22 -37.01
N GLY A 152 -8.66 11.81 -36.65
CA GLY A 152 -8.55 13.25 -36.46
C GLY A 152 -8.68 14.06 -37.76
N LEU A 153 -8.49 13.46 -38.93
CA LEU A 153 -8.78 14.08 -40.24
C LEU A 153 -10.30 14.14 -40.54
N ARG A 154 -11.10 13.38 -39.80
CA ARG A 154 -12.52 13.15 -40.04
C ARG A 154 -13.43 13.82 -39.01
N LEU A 155 -12.89 14.16 -37.85
CA LEU A 155 -13.56 14.90 -36.76
C LEU A 155 -12.94 16.30 -36.56
N PRO A 156 -12.99 17.21 -37.56
CA PRO A 156 -12.27 18.49 -37.52
C PRO A 156 -12.78 19.48 -36.45
N ASN A 157 -13.99 19.29 -35.95
CA ASN A 157 -14.66 20.16 -34.95
C ASN A 157 -14.64 19.60 -33.52
N LEU A 158 -13.96 18.47 -33.29
CA LEU A 158 -13.92 17.80 -31.99
C LEU A 158 -13.11 18.64 -30.97
N GLU A 159 -13.77 19.10 -29.91
CA GLU A 159 -13.12 19.81 -28.80
C GLU A 159 -12.84 18.90 -27.59
N ARG A 160 -13.67 17.88 -27.36
CA ARG A 160 -13.53 16.99 -26.19
C ARG A 160 -13.68 15.53 -26.58
N LEU A 161 -12.70 14.73 -26.17
CA LEU A 161 -12.69 13.28 -26.33
C LEU A 161 -12.43 12.62 -24.97
N TYR A 162 -13.42 11.86 -24.48
CA TYR A 162 -13.33 11.07 -23.26
C TYR A 162 -13.54 9.59 -23.61
N LEU A 163 -12.51 8.77 -23.41
CA LEU A 163 -12.52 7.33 -23.68
C LEU A 163 -11.95 6.52 -22.49
N TYR A 164 -11.85 7.15 -21.33
CA TYR A 164 -11.20 6.60 -20.14
C TYR A 164 -11.89 5.35 -19.58
N ASP A 165 -11.20 4.56 -18.76
CA ASP A 165 -11.73 3.36 -18.09
C ASP A 165 -12.48 2.41 -19.06
N ASN A 166 -11.73 1.85 -20.01
CA ASN A 166 -12.20 0.93 -21.05
C ASN A 166 -11.10 -0.10 -21.41
N GLU A 167 -11.38 -0.98 -22.38
CA GLU A 167 -10.47 -2.02 -22.88
C GLU A 167 -9.83 -1.64 -24.25
N LEU A 168 -9.65 -0.34 -24.53
CA LEU A 168 -9.15 0.11 -25.83
C LEU A 168 -7.65 -0.15 -25.97
N ASP A 169 -7.23 -0.54 -27.18
CA ASP A 169 -5.88 -1.02 -27.46
C ASP A 169 -5.19 -0.27 -28.62
N GLY A 170 -4.01 -0.75 -29.00
CA GLY A 170 -3.22 -0.20 -30.10
C GLY A 170 -2.48 1.10 -29.76
N VAL A 171 -2.00 1.79 -30.78
CA VAL A 171 -1.23 3.04 -30.62
C VAL A 171 -2.14 4.27 -30.69
N ILE A 172 -1.81 5.33 -29.96
CA ILE A 172 -2.42 6.64 -30.18
C ILE A 172 -2.00 7.12 -31.60
N PRO A 173 -2.92 7.35 -32.55
CA PRO A 173 -2.53 7.68 -33.92
C PRO A 173 -2.00 9.10 -34.04
N ASN A 174 -0.92 9.31 -34.81
CA ASN A 174 -0.37 10.65 -35.09
C ASN A 174 -1.42 11.64 -35.63
N SER A 175 -2.45 11.15 -36.34
CA SER A 175 -3.54 11.97 -36.91
C SER A 175 -4.45 12.61 -35.86
N ILE A 176 -4.31 12.27 -34.57
CA ILE A 176 -4.97 12.97 -33.47
C ILE A 176 -4.67 14.48 -33.50
N SER A 177 -3.50 14.88 -33.98
CA SER A 177 -3.11 16.28 -34.13
C SER A 177 -3.92 17.04 -35.20
N ASN A 178 -4.57 16.33 -36.12
CA ASN A 178 -5.44 16.93 -37.13
C ASN A 178 -6.79 17.39 -36.56
N ALA A 179 -7.22 16.87 -35.39
CA ALA A 179 -8.36 17.38 -34.65
C ALA A 179 -7.99 18.68 -33.91
N SER A 180 -7.64 19.71 -34.69
CA SER A 180 -7.00 20.95 -34.23
C SER A 180 -7.79 21.76 -33.18
N GLN A 181 -9.09 21.48 -33.03
CA GLN A 181 -9.93 22.13 -32.02
C GLN A 181 -9.85 21.46 -30.64
N LEU A 182 -9.21 20.30 -30.48
CA LEU A 182 -9.13 19.57 -29.22
C LEU A 182 -8.63 20.46 -28.06
N ILE A 183 -9.49 20.59 -27.05
CA ILE A 183 -9.27 21.27 -25.77
C ILE A 183 -9.01 20.23 -24.67
N LEU A 184 -9.70 19.09 -24.73
CA LEU A 184 -9.58 18.02 -23.74
C LEU A 184 -9.41 16.67 -24.43
N LEU A 185 -8.36 15.97 -24.01
CA LEU A 185 -8.10 14.58 -24.37
C LEU A 185 -7.92 13.76 -23.09
N GLU A 186 -8.83 12.80 -22.89
CA GLU A 186 -8.90 11.93 -21.73
C GLU A 186 -8.99 10.47 -22.19
N LEU A 187 -7.86 9.75 -22.08
CA LEU A 187 -7.66 8.38 -22.56
C LEU A 187 -7.20 7.42 -21.44
N SER A 188 -7.29 7.83 -20.17
CA SER A 188 -6.72 7.06 -19.05
C SER A 188 -7.42 5.71 -18.81
N GLY A 189 -6.79 4.79 -18.09
CA GLY A 189 -7.42 3.51 -17.74
C GLY A 189 -7.77 2.65 -18.95
N ASN A 190 -6.79 2.41 -19.83
CA ASN A 190 -6.95 1.65 -21.08
C ASN A 190 -5.71 0.78 -21.35
N SER A 191 -5.65 0.13 -22.51
CA SER A 191 -4.52 -0.66 -23.00
C SER A 191 -3.80 -0.02 -24.20
N PHE A 192 -3.84 1.32 -24.34
CA PHE A 192 -3.05 2.01 -25.37
C PHE A 192 -1.56 1.79 -25.14
N SER A 193 -0.82 1.56 -26.22
CA SER A 193 0.56 1.08 -26.19
C SER A 193 1.47 1.81 -27.19
N GLY A 194 2.79 1.63 -27.01
CA GLY A 194 3.80 2.22 -27.88
C GLY A 194 4.08 3.71 -27.57
N PRO A 195 4.88 4.38 -28.41
CA PRO A 195 5.35 5.73 -28.12
C PRO A 195 4.24 6.78 -28.26
N VAL A 196 4.19 7.72 -27.32
CA VAL A 196 3.28 8.87 -27.39
C VAL A 196 3.63 9.75 -28.60
N PRO A 197 2.66 10.11 -29.47
CA PRO A 197 2.95 10.94 -30.64
C PRO A 197 3.46 12.34 -30.28
N THR A 198 4.65 12.68 -30.77
CA THR A 198 5.19 14.06 -30.69
C THR A 198 4.34 15.07 -31.48
N THR A 199 3.45 14.61 -32.38
CA THR A 199 2.47 15.47 -33.06
C THR A 199 1.40 16.03 -32.13
N LEU A 200 1.23 15.50 -30.90
CA LEU A 200 0.35 16.11 -29.90
C LEU A 200 0.72 17.58 -29.61
N GLY A 201 2.01 17.95 -29.75
CA GLY A 201 2.48 19.33 -29.66
C GLY A 201 1.86 20.31 -30.68
N GLU A 202 1.20 19.82 -31.74
CA GLU A 202 0.51 20.67 -32.71
C GLU A 202 -0.88 21.12 -32.22
N LEU A 203 -1.44 20.47 -31.18
CA LEU A 203 -2.75 20.79 -30.60
C LEU A 203 -2.68 22.05 -29.73
N ARG A 204 -2.67 23.22 -30.37
CA ARG A 204 -2.52 24.53 -29.68
C ARG A 204 -3.66 24.90 -28.73
N ASN A 205 -4.85 24.34 -28.93
CA ASN A 205 -6.01 24.55 -28.06
C ASN A 205 -6.02 23.63 -26.84
N LEU A 206 -5.17 22.58 -26.81
CA LEU A 206 -5.18 21.56 -25.78
C LEU A 206 -4.95 22.18 -24.41
N ASN A 207 -5.91 21.98 -23.51
CA ASN A 207 -5.92 22.52 -22.16
C ASN A 207 -5.76 21.43 -21.09
N TYR A 208 -6.23 20.21 -21.39
CA TYR A 208 -6.21 19.05 -20.51
C TYR A 208 -5.75 17.84 -21.33
N LEU A 209 -4.71 17.15 -20.85
CA LEU A 209 -4.23 15.89 -21.39
C LEU A 209 -4.07 14.88 -20.24
N ASN A 210 -4.84 13.80 -20.30
CA ASN A 210 -4.67 12.64 -19.45
C ASN A 210 -4.55 11.39 -20.32
N ILE A 211 -3.44 10.67 -20.12
CA ILE A 211 -3.10 9.41 -20.78
C ILE A 211 -2.61 8.38 -19.75
N GLY A 212 -2.94 8.57 -18.47
CA GLY A 212 -2.50 7.71 -17.37
C GLY A 212 -3.05 6.28 -17.43
N SER A 213 -2.53 5.36 -16.62
CA SER A 213 -2.97 3.96 -16.50
C SER A 213 -3.14 3.28 -17.85
N ASN A 214 -2.03 3.17 -18.58
CA ASN A 214 -1.93 2.62 -19.94
C ASN A 214 -0.57 1.90 -20.14
N GLN A 215 -0.29 1.43 -21.36
CA GLN A 215 0.97 0.75 -21.74
C GLN A 215 1.88 1.64 -22.63
N LEU A 216 1.76 2.96 -22.50
CA LEU A 216 2.48 3.92 -23.34
C LEU A 216 3.97 4.03 -22.95
N THR A 217 4.83 4.24 -23.94
CA THR A 217 6.28 4.33 -23.76
C THR A 217 6.81 5.71 -24.17
N GLY A 218 8.05 6.01 -23.78
CA GLY A 218 8.84 7.05 -24.46
C GLY A 218 9.22 6.62 -25.88
N GLU A 219 9.89 7.50 -26.63
CA GLU A 219 10.44 7.15 -27.93
C GLU A 219 11.67 6.23 -27.75
N PRO A 220 11.70 5.02 -28.36
CA PRO A 220 12.70 4.00 -28.02
C PRO A 220 14.15 4.33 -28.42
N SER A 221 14.36 5.41 -29.18
CA SER A 221 15.68 5.88 -29.62
C SER A 221 16.27 6.98 -28.73
N THR A 222 15.55 7.48 -27.73
CA THR A 222 15.98 8.60 -26.88
C THR A 222 15.95 8.25 -25.40
N GLN A 223 16.92 8.78 -24.64
CA GLN A 223 16.91 8.67 -23.17
C GLN A 223 15.99 9.70 -22.51
N GLU A 224 15.62 10.77 -23.22
CA GLU A 224 14.62 11.75 -22.77
C GLU A 224 13.25 11.44 -23.39
N LEU A 225 12.18 11.81 -22.67
CA LEU A 225 10.80 11.75 -23.14
C LEU A 225 10.52 12.93 -24.09
N THR A 226 10.73 12.74 -25.39
CA THR A 226 10.75 13.87 -26.34
C THR A 226 9.36 14.41 -26.67
N PHE A 227 8.30 13.62 -26.54
CA PHE A 227 6.92 14.14 -26.58
C PHE A 227 6.68 15.26 -25.56
N LEU A 228 7.28 15.21 -24.35
CA LEU A 228 7.19 16.31 -23.38
C LEU A 228 7.85 17.60 -23.89
N SER A 229 8.89 17.50 -24.71
CA SER A 229 9.46 18.65 -25.41
C SER A 229 8.49 19.21 -26.45
N SER A 230 7.80 18.34 -27.19
CA SER A 230 6.82 18.76 -28.20
C SER A 230 5.59 19.46 -27.60
N LEU A 231 5.12 18.98 -26.44
CA LEU A 231 3.99 19.57 -25.69
C LEU A 231 4.27 21.00 -25.21
N THR A 232 5.53 21.47 -25.18
CA THR A 232 5.82 22.89 -24.88
C THR A 232 5.19 23.87 -25.89
N ASN A 233 4.77 23.39 -27.06
CA ASN A 233 4.01 24.15 -28.05
C ASN A 233 2.51 24.30 -27.70
N CYS A 234 1.97 23.45 -26.80
CA CYS A 234 0.58 23.50 -26.32
C CYS A 234 0.42 24.58 -25.24
N GLN A 235 0.54 25.85 -25.63
CA GLN A 235 0.57 27.00 -24.71
C GLN A 235 -0.62 27.10 -23.74
N ASN A 236 -1.76 26.48 -24.09
CA ASN A 236 -2.97 26.44 -23.27
C ASN A 236 -3.02 25.28 -22.26
N LEU A 237 -2.11 24.31 -22.31
CA LEU A 237 -2.16 23.10 -21.48
C LEU A 237 -1.89 23.44 -20.01
N LYS A 238 -2.86 23.09 -19.15
CA LYS A 238 -2.84 23.35 -17.69
C LYS A 238 -2.71 22.06 -16.88
N THR A 239 -3.27 20.97 -17.38
CA THR A 239 -3.27 19.67 -16.72
C THR A 239 -2.62 18.64 -17.63
N LEU A 240 -1.55 18.02 -17.13
CA LEU A 240 -0.82 16.95 -17.78
C LEU A 240 -0.74 15.76 -16.80
N VAL A 241 -1.36 14.64 -17.17
CA VAL A 241 -1.41 13.42 -16.37
C VAL A 241 -0.85 12.27 -17.20
N LEU A 242 0.20 11.64 -16.69
CA LEU A 242 0.98 10.59 -17.36
C LEU A 242 1.01 9.28 -16.57
N ASP A 243 0.41 9.27 -15.37
CA ASP A 243 0.60 8.26 -14.32
C ASP A 243 0.50 6.81 -14.83
N GLU A 244 1.16 5.87 -14.17
CA GLU A 244 1.02 4.42 -14.45
C GLU A 244 1.22 4.03 -15.93
N ASN A 245 2.35 4.46 -16.51
CA ASN A 245 2.76 4.10 -17.88
C ASN A 245 4.24 3.69 -17.93
N PRO A 246 4.65 2.70 -18.73
CA PRO A 246 6.04 2.27 -18.87
C PRO A 246 6.90 3.24 -19.73
N PHE A 247 6.93 4.54 -19.39
CA PHE A 247 7.65 5.58 -20.14
C PHE A 247 9.17 5.37 -20.20
N ASP A 248 9.78 4.94 -19.09
CA ASP A 248 11.16 4.44 -18.98
C ASP A 248 12.30 5.41 -19.38
N GLY A 249 11.99 6.71 -19.54
CA GLY A 249 12.91 7.78 -19.94
C GLY A 249 13.04 8.92 -18.92
N ALA A 250 13.87 9.92 -19.24
CA ALA A 250 14.13 11.09 -18.40
C ALA A 250 13.27 12.31 -18.78
N LEU A 251 12.98 13.17 -17.79
CA LEU A 251 12.31 14.46 -18.02
C LEU A 251 13.24 15.40 -18.81
N PRO A 252 12.84 15.91 -19.99
CA PRO A 252 13.68 16.79 -20.78
C PRO A 252 13.81 18.17 -20.15
N THR A 253 14.96 18.82 -20.31
CA THR A 253 15.21 20.18 -19.79
C THR A 253 14.25 21.23 -20.35
N SER A 254 13.72 20.99 -21.56
CA SER A 254 12.73 21.79 -22.28
C SER A 254 11.39 21.93 -21.54
N ILE A 255 11.05 21.05 -20.59
CA ILE A 255 9.78 21.08 -19.84
C ILE A 255 9.54 22.47 -19.22
N GLY A 256 10.62 23.16 -18.80
CA GLY A 256 10.56 24.51 -18.24
C GLY A 256 10.04 25.60 -19.18
N ASN A 257 9.99 25.35 -20.49
CA ASN A 257 9.37 26.26 -21.45
C ASN A 257 7.84 26.28 -21.33
N HIS A 258 7.24 25.26 -20.70
CA HIS A 258 5.80 25.09 -20.60
C HIS A 258 5.15 25.94 -19.49
N SER A 259 5.27 27.26 -19.59
CA SER A 259 4.81 28.20 -18.55
C SER A 259 3.34 28.08 -18.12
N GLY A 260 2.46 27.46 -18.92
CA GLY A 260 1.02 27.31 -18.65
C GLY A 260 0.59 26.22 -17.64
N ILE A 261 1.43 25.20 -17.39
CA ILE A 261 1.03 24.03 -16.57
C ILE A 261 0.74 24.45 -15.12
N GLN A 262 -0.34 23.87 -14.57
CA GLN A 262 -0.80 24.03 -13.18
C GLN A 262 -0.79 22.70 -12.42
N PHE A 263 -1.05 21.59 -13.11
CA PHE A 263 -1.02 20.23 -12.59
C PHE A 263 -0.14 19.38 -13.50
N PHE A 264 0.91 18.78 -12.93
CA PHE A 264 1.73 17.77 -13.60
C PHE A 264 1.84 16.55 -12.70
N SER A 265 1.37 15.40 -13.20
CA SER A 265 1.50 14.11 -12.54
C SER A 265 2.13 13.09 -13.49
N ALA A 266 3.09 12.33 -12.96
CA ALA A 266 3.73 11.20 -13.63
C ALA A 266 4.16 10.13 -12.61
N GLU A 267 3.25 9.74 -11.72
CA GLU A 267 3.42 8.63 -10.76
C GLU A 267 3.65 7.30 -11.49
N ARG A 268 4.46 6.37 -10.95
CA ARG A 268 4.65 5.00 -11.51
C ARG A 268 5.13 4.94 -12.97
N CYS A 269 5.77 5.99 -13.47
CA CYS A 269 6.15 6.12 -14.88
C CYS A 269 7.51 5.51 -15.27
N LYS A 270 8.24 4.90 -14.32
CA LYS A 270 9.64 4.45 -14.48
C LYS A 270 10.59 5.57 -14.95
N ILE A 271 10.27 6.83 -14.64
CA ILE A 271 11.05 8.00 -15.05
C ILE A 271 12.42 7.98 -14.38
N LYS A 272 13.47 8.24 -15.16
CA LYS A 272 14.88 8.16 -14.75
C LYS A 272 15.57 9.51 -14.75
N GLY A 273 16.79 9.53 -14.20
CA GLY A 273 17.66 10.69 -14.22
C GLY A 273 17.19 11.77 -13.25
N ASN A 274 17.68 12.99 -13.42
CA ASN A 274 17.46 14.05 -12.44
C ASN A 274 16.20 14.86 -12.76
N ILE A 275 15.56 15.42 -11.73
CA ILE A 275 14.58 16.49 -11.90
C ILE A 275 15.30 17.70 -12.55
N PRO A 276 14.94 18.13 -13.78
CA PRO A 276 15.71 19.14 -14.50
C PRO A 276 15.53 20.53 -13.88
N GLN A 277 16.59 21.35 -13.87
CA GLN A 277 16.53 22.74 -13.38
C GLN A 277 15.44 23.59 -14.05
N GLY A 278 15.09 23.25 -15.30
CA GLY A 278 13.99 23.87 -16.04
C GLY A 278 12.64 23.78 -15.32
N ILE A 279 12.42 22.80 -14.43
CA ILE A 279 11.17 22.65 -13.67
C ILE A 279 10.79 23.93 -12.93
N GLY A 280 11.76 24.70 -12.43
CA GLY A 280 11.53 25.96 -11.72
C GLY A 280 10.98 27.11 -12.57
N ASN A 281 10.93 26.95 -13.89
CA ASN A 281 10.33 27.93 -14.81
C ASN A 281 8.81 27.72 -14.99
N LEU A 282 8.24 26.62 -14.47
CA LEU A 282 6.80 26.33 -14.47
C LEU A 282 6.02 27.23 -13.48
N SER A 283 6.09 28.56 -13.65
CA SER A 283 5.60 29.56 -12.69
C SER A 283 4.10 29.52 -12.35
N ASN A 284 3.31 28.72 -13.09
CA ASN A 284 1.89 28.47 -12.81
C ASN A 284 1.61 27.16 -12.04
N LEU A 285 2.62 26.31 -11.84
CA LEU A 285 2.50 24.99 -11.21
C LEU A 285 1.98 25.09 -9.78
N ARG A 286 1.01 24.23 -9.46
CA ARG A 286 0.37 24.09 -8.14
C ARG A 286 0.60 22.71 -7.56
N ILE A 287 0.54 21.67 -8.39
CA ILE A 287 0.73 20.28 -8.00
C ILE A 287 1.78 19.68 -8.92
N LEU A 288 2.83 19.11 -8.32
CA LEU A 288 3.86 18.33 -8.98
C LEU A 288 3.95 16.96 -8.30
N ARG A 289 3.52 15.93 -9.02
CA ARG A 289 3.54 14.52 -8.63
C ARG A 289 4.51 13.74 -9.52
N LEU A 290 5.45 13.07 -8.89
CA LEU A 290 6.59 12.33 -9.46
C LEU A 290 6.92 11.08 -8.62
N GLU A 291 6.01 10.68 -7.73
CA GLU A 291 6.14 9.56 -6.80
C GLU A 291 6.29 8.20 -7.52
N ASP A 292 6.94 7.24 -6.86
CA ASP A 292 7.12 5.86 -7.37
C ASP A 292 7.83 5.82 -8.75
N ASN A 293 9.04 6.36 -8.79
CA ASN A 293 9.85 6.48 -10.01
C ASN A 293 11.33 6.10 -9.76
N GLN A 294 12.18 6.30 -10.77
CA GLN A 294 13.62 6.02 -10.71
C GLN A 294 14.45 7.32 -10.76
N LEU A 295 13.90 8.43 -10.28
CA LEU A 295 14.59 9.72 -10.28
C LEU A 295 15.81 9.70 -9.35
N THR A 296 16.89 10.32 -9.80
CA THR A 296 18.19 10.38 -9.14
C THR A 296 18.66 11.81 -8.91
N GLY A 297 19.79 11.98 -8.23
CA GLY A 297 20.37 13.30 -7.98
C GLY A 297 19.59 14.08 -6.93
N SER A 298 19.83 15.38 -6.83
CA SER A 298 19.22 16.25 -5.82
C SER A 298 18.03 17.03 -6.38
N ILE A 299 17.12 17.47 -5.50
CA ILE A 299 16.09 18.46 -5.84
C ILE A 299 16.80 19.74 -6.33
N PRO A 300 16.49 20.29 -7.52
CA PRO A 300 17.13 21.51 -8.01
C PRO A 300 16.70 22.72 -7.18
N ILE A 301 17.64 23.62 -6.87
CA ILE A 301 17.37 24.87 -6.13
C ILE A 301 16.33 25.76 -6.83
N GLU A 302 16.21 25.63 -8.15
CA GLU A 302 15.20 26.26 -8.98
C GLU A 302 13.75 25.95 -8.55
N ILE A 303 13.51 24.85 -7.80
CA ILE A 303 12.18 24.53 -7.26
C ILE A 303 11.62 25.72 -6.46
N GLY A 304 12.46 26.46 -5.72
CA GLY A 304 12.06 27.64 -4.94
C GLY A 304 11.50 28.82 -5.76
N LYS A 305 11.59 28.77 -7.09
CA LYS A 305 10.96 29.76 -7.98
C LYS A 305 9.44 29.52 -8.11
N LEU A 306 8.94 28.33 -7.80
CA LEU A 306 7.55 27.90 -7.99
C LEU A 306 6.58 28.46 -6.93
N ARG A 307 6.47 29.79 -6.83
CA ARG A 307 5.69 30.50 -5.79
C ARG A 307 4.18 30.21 -5.75
N LYS A 308 3.65 29.40 -6.67
CA LYS A 308 2.26 28.91 -6.69
C LYS A 308 2.12 27.45 -6.27
N LEU A 309 3.21 26.72 -6.05
CA LEU A 309 3.20 25.31 -5.67
C LEU A 309 2.53 25.13 -4.31
N GLN A 310 1.67 24.12 -4.23
CA GLN A 310 0.85 23.75 -3.09
C GLN A 310 1.13 22.31 -2.66
N VAL A 311 1.40 21.42 -3.61
CA VAL A 311 1.78 20.02 -3.38
C VAL A 311 3.06 19.71 -4.16
N PHE A 312 4.05 19.12 -3.49
CA PHE A 312 5.22 18.53 -4.12
C PHE A 312 5.42 17.11 -3.58
N TYR A 313 5.39 16.13 -4.48
CA TYR A 313 5.38 14.70 -4.15
C TYR A 313 6.35 13.92 -5.05
N PRO A 314 7.63 13.80 -4.68
CA PRO A 314 8.58 12.87 -5.31
C PRO A 314 8.98 11.69 -4.41
N ASP A 315 8.06 11.11 -3.64
CA ASP A 315 8.32 9.94 -2.78
C ASP A 315 8.71 8.69 -3.58
N ALA A 316 9.25 7.67 -2.89
CA ALA A 316 9.57 6.38 -3.50
C ALA A 316 10.44 6.54 -4.76
N ASN A 317 11.59 7.18 -4.58
CA ASN A 317 12.55 7.50 -5.64
C ASN A 317 13.99 7.25 -5.14
N ARG A 318 14.99 7.67 -5.91
CA ARG A 318 16.42 7.57 -5.56
C ARG A 318 17.06 8.96 -5.46
N LEU A 319 16.28 9.96 -5.04
CA LEU A 319 16.77 11.33 -4.85
C LEU A 319 17.71 11.37 -3.64
N GLN A 320 18.79 12.13 -3.74
CA GLN A 320 19.90 12.12 -2.80
C GLN A 320 20.50 13.50 -2.54
N GLY A 321 21.32 13.59 -1.50
CA GLY A 321 21.93 14.83 -1.06
C GLY A 321 21.00 15.62 -0.14
N TYR A 322 21.21 16.93 -0.05
CA TYR A 322 20.48 17.79 0.89
C TYR A 322 19.12 18.23 0.35
N ILE A 323 18.14 18.38 1.23
CA ILE A 323 16.90 19.11 0.92
C ILE A 323 17.24 20.61 0.80
N PRO A 324 17.02 21.27 -0.36
CA PRO A 324 17.47 22.64 -0.57
C PRO A 324 16.67 23.64 0.26
N SER A 325 17.36 24.63 0.83
CA SER A 325 16.75 25.71 1.61
C SER A 325 15.74 26.54 0.81
N GLU A 326 15.87 26.52 -0.51
CA GLU A 326 15.04 27.22 -1.48
C GLU A 326 13.59 26.72 -1.49
N ILE A 327 13.31 25.52 -0.99
CA ILE A 327 11.94 25.05 -0.71
C ILE A 327 11.19 26.02 0.22
N CYS A 328 11.89 26.70 1.13
CA CYS A 328 11.28 27.70 2.03
C CYS A 328 10.75 28.96 1.29
N ASN A 329 11.07 29.15 0.00
CA ASN A 329 10.46 30.19 -0.82
C ASN A 329 9.03 29.82 -1.28
N LEU A 330 8.62 28.56 -1.14
CA LEU A 330 7.32 28.03 -1.55
C LEU A 330 6.22 28.38 -0.54
N ARG A 331 5.93 29.68 -0.37
CA ARG A 331 5.00 30.21 0.65
C ARG A 331 3.53 29.73 0.54
N LYS A 332 3.20 28.91 -0.46
CA LYS A 332 1.88 28.28 -0.64
C LYS A 332 1.88 26.76 -0.47
N LEU A 333 3.04 26.15 -0.20
CA LEU A 333 3.20 24.73 -0.03
C LEU A 333 2.41 24.26 1.20
N GLY A 334 1.36 23.48 0.95
CA GLY A 334 0.56 22.81 1.97
C GLY A 334 1.06 21.40 2.24
N GLU A 335 1.58 20.72 1.22
CA GLU A 335 1.96 19.31 1.32
C GLU A 335 3.35 19.12 0.71
N LEU A 336 4.26 18.57 1.52
CA LEU A 336 5.59 18.17 1.10
C LEU A 336 5.82 16.72 1.54
N TYR A 337 5.90 15.85 0.56
CA TYR A 337 6.28 14.45 0.73
C TYR A 337 7.68 14.31 0.12
N LEU A 338 8.64 13.76 0.86
CA LEU A 338 9.97 13.38 0.37
C LEU A 338 10.40 11.98 0.88
N SER A 339 9.43 11.14 1.24
CA SER A 339 9.64 9.82 1.86
C SER A 339 10.31 8.83 0.92
N ASP A 340 10.89 7.77 1.49
CA ASP A 340 11.44 6.62 0.76
C ASP A 340 12.41 7.04 -0.36
N ASN A 341 13.46 7.76 0.07
CA ASN A 341 14.49 8.36 -0.76
C ASN A 341 15.86 8.24 -0.07
N ASN A 342 16.90 8.90 -0.61
CA ASN A 342 18.27 8.88 -0.09
C ASN A 342 18.74 10.29 0.36
N PHE A 343 17.83 11.16 0.81
CA PHE A 343 18.18 12.49 1.33
C PHE A 343 19.03 12.38 2.59
N ASN A 344 19.96 13.32 2.77
CA ASN A 344 20.90 13.35 3.88
C ASN A 344 21.13 14.77 4.43
N GLY A 345 21.87 14.84 5.54
CA GLY A 345 22.07 16.08 6.30
C GLY A 345 20.83 16.48 7.10
N SER A 346 20.76 17.75 7.47
CA SER A 346 19.70 18.30 8.35
C SER A 346 18.46 18.76 7.60
N ILE A 347 17.29 18.60 8.22
CA ILE A 347 16.05 19.26 7.79
C ILE A 347 16.25 20.79 7.81
N PRO A 348 15.96 21.54 6.73
CA PRO A 348 16.13 22.99 6.69
C PRO A 348 15.27 23.72 7.73
N ALA A 349 15.90 24.49 8.63
CA ALA A 349 15.19 25.18 9.72
C ALA A 349 14.12 26.17 9.22
N CYS A 350 14.28 26.76 8.03
CA CYS A 350 13.29 27.65 7.44
C CYS A 350 11.97 26.96 7.04
N MET A 351 11.89 25.62 7.07
CA MET A 351 10.61 24.92 6.85
C MET A 351 9.56 25.28 7.91
N GLY A 352 9.99 25.61 9.13
CA GLY A 352 9.10 26.12 10.18
C GLY A 352 8.48 27.49 9.90
N ASP A 353 8.99 28.22 8.90
CA ASP A 353 8.42 29.49 8.45
C ASP A 353 7.31 29.31 7.40
N ILE A 354 7.16 28.11 6.83
CA ILE A 354 6.15 27.77 5.82
C ILE A 354 4.80 27.49 6.51
N THR A 355 4.19 28.54 7.07
CA THR A 355 2.91 28.48 7.82
C THR A 355 1.71 27.91 7.03
N SER A 356 1.83 27.75 5.71
CA SER A 356 0.87 27.06 4.86
C SER A 356 0.94 25.53 4.93
N LEU A 357 2.01 24.93 5.46
CA LEU A 357 2.15 23.47 5.57
C LEU A 357 1.03 22.84 6.41
N ARG A 358 0.61 21.66 5.97
CA ARG A 358 -0.41 20.76 6.54
C ARG A 358 0.13 19.35 6.65
N VAL A 359 0.88 18.89 5.65
CA VAL A 359 1.55 17.58 5.63
C VAL A 359 3.05 17.76 5.37
N LEU A 360 3.88 17.15 6.21
CA LEU A 360 5.33 17.05 6.02
C LEU A 360 5.79 15.62 6.29
N TYR A 361 6.03 14.85 5.23
CA TYR A 361 6.56 13.49 5.30
C TYR A 361 8.01 13.47 4.77
N LEU A 362 8.95 13.04 5.61
CA LEU A 362 10.38 12.89 5.30
C LEU A 362 10.90 11.50 5.71
N SER A 363 10.00 10.52 5.89
CA SER A 363 10.34 9.20 6.45
C SER A 363 11.21 8.36 5.51
N SER A 364 11.88 7.33 6.05
CA SER A 364 12.72 6.42 5.26
C SER A 364 13.77 7.14 4.42
N ASN A 365 14.60 7.93 5.09
CA ASN A 365 15.70 8.67 4.49
C ASN A 365 16.96 8.53 5.36
N ASN A 366 18.04 9.21 4.96
CA ASN A 366 19.30 9.23 5.70
C ASN A 366 19.55 10.61 6.35
N LEU A 367 18.49 11.27 6.81
CA LEU A 367 18.55 12.58 7.48
C LEU A 367 19.21 12.45 8.86
N THR A 368 19.97 13.47 9.22
CA THR A 368 20.77 13.53 10.45
C THR A 368 20.55 14.86 11.18
N SER A 369 21.27 15.07 12.28
CA SER A 369 21.14 16.27 13.12
C SER A 369 19.81 16.35 13.88
N THR A 370 19.59 17.45 14.58
CA THR A 370 18.41 17.70 15.40
C THR A 370 17.23 18.22 14.57
N ILE A 371 16.01 17.81 14.93
CA ILE A 371 14.77 18.40 14.37
C ILE A 371 14.75 19.92 14.69
N PRO A 372 14.69 20.82 13.69
CA PRO A 372 14.72 22.26 13.92
C PRO A 372 13.60 22.76 14.85
N SER A 373 13.95 23.62 15.81
CA SER A 373 12.99 24.15 16.79
C SER A 373 11.84 24.95 16.17
N SER A 374 12.07 25.52 14.99
CA SER A 374 11.10 26.25 14.18
C SER A 374 9.94 25.38 13.69
N LEU A 375 10.16 24.08 13.40
CA LEU A 375 9.09 23.18 12.92
C LEU A 375 7.96 23.05 13.93
N TRP A 376 8.27 23.06 15.23
CA TRP A 376 7.28 22.98 16.31
C TRP A 376 6.38 24.22 16.40
N ASN A 377 6.66 25.29 15.63
CA ASN A 377 5.79 26.47 15.54
C ASN A 377 4.74 26.39 14.42
N LEU A 378 4.72 25.33 13.61
CA LEU A 378 3.74 25.10 12.54
C LEU A 378 2.36 24.72 13.12
N ARG A 379 1.66 25.69 13.72
CA ARG A 379 0.39 25.47 14.45
C ARG A 379 -0.70 24.76 13.67
N ASP A 380 -0.68 24.91 12.35
CA ASP A 380 -1.67 24.35 11.42
C ASP A 380 -1.21 23.02 10.78
N ILE A 381 -0.03 22.49 11.11
CA ILE A 381 0.39 21.16 10.64
C ILE A 381 -0.62 20.12 11.15
N VAL A 382 -1.05 19.24 10.26
CA VAL A 382 -1.98 18.14 10.54
C VAL A 382 -1.19 16.85 10.70
N GLU A 383 -0.22 16.61 9.82
CA GLU A 383 0.55 15.36 9.79
C GLU A 383 2.05 15.63 9.64
N LEU A 384 2.84 14.99 10.51
CA LEU A 384 4.29 15.09 10.55
C LEU A 384 4.88 13.68 10.66
N ASN A 385 5.54 13.20 9.61
CA ASN A 385 6.23 11.93 9.62
C ASN A 385 7.73 12.13 9.33
N LEU A 386 8.58 11.87 10.32
CA LEU A 386 10.04 11.94 10.24
C LEU A 386 10.69 10.58 10.61
N SER A 387 9.92 9.49 10.59
CA SER A 387 10.39 8.19 11.05
C SER A 387 11.43 7.55 10.13
N ASN A 388 12.12 6.51 10.61
CA ASN A 388 13.11 5.75 9.85
C ASN A 388 14.22 6.65 9.24
N ASN A 389 14.94 7.35 10.12
CA ASN A 389 16.02 8.29 9.80
C ASN A 389 17.13 8.18 10.87
N SER A 390 18.12 9.08 10.87
CA SER A 390 19.20 9.18 11.88
C SER A 390 19.15 10.51 12.64
N LEU A 391 17.93 10.99 12.96
CA LEU A 391 17.72 12.24 13.69
C LEU A 391 18.10 12.08 15.17
N VAL A 392 18.78 13.07 15.73
CA VAL A 392 19.35 13.05 17.09
C VAL A 392 18.77 14.15 17.97
N GLY A 393 19.05 14.09 19.27
CA GLY A 393 18.76 15.17 20.22
C GLY A 393 17.42 14.98 20.95
N HIS A 394 16.87 16.08 21.46
CA HIS A 394 15.76 16.06 22.42
C HIS A 394 14.47 16.60 21.81
N LEU A 395 13.32 16.07 22.25
CA LEU A 395 12.03 16.71 21.97
C LEU A 395 11.87 17.98 22.85
N PRO A 396 11.71 19.18 22.27
CA PRO A 396 11.52 20.40 23.05
C PRO A 396 10.07 20.52 23.56
N LEU A 397 9.87 21.34 24.59
CA LEU A 397 8.53 21.68 25.08
C LEU A 397 7.64 22.30 23.99
N ASP A 398 8.24 22.95 22.98
CA ASP A 398 7.52 23.58 21.87
C ASP A 398 6.70 22.61 21.02
N ILE A 399 6.91 21.29 21.09
CA ILE A 399 6.07 20.31 20.40
C ILE A 399 4.58 20.51 20.72
N GLY A 400 4.25 20.95 21.94
CA GLY A 400 2.88 21.26 22.38
C GLY A 400 2.24 22.49 21.72
N ASN A 401 2.93 23.18 20.81
CA ASN A 401 2.40 24.31 20.03
C ASN A 401 1.67 23.87 18.75
N LEU A 402 1.77 22.60 18.33
CA LEU A 402 1.16 22.06 17.10
C LEU A 402 -0.36 21.82 17.26
N ARG A 403 -1.16 22.89 17.15
CA ARG A 403 -2.59 22.88 17.55
C ARG A 403 -3.54 22.09 16.66
N ALA A 404 -3.18 21.83 15.41
CA ALA A 404 -4.00 21.10 14.45
C ALA A 404 -3.56 19.64 14.22
N VAL A 405 -2.47 19.21 14.85
CA VAL A 405 -1.80 17.94 14.51
C VAL A 405 -2.65 16.74 14.93
N THR A 406 -2.85 15.81 14.01
CA THR A 406 -3.57 14.54 14.21
C THR A 406 -2.59 13.35 14.19
N HIS A 407 -1.50 13.46 13.43
CA HIS A 407 -0.49 12.42 13.27
C HIS A 407 0.93 12.94 13.49
N ILE A 408 1.68 12.30 14.39
CA ILE A 408 3.12 12.47 14.56
C ILE A 408 3.76 11.08 14.59
N ASP A 409 4.65 10.79 13.63
CA ASP A 409 5.55 9.64 13.69
C ASP A 409 7.02 10.09 13.63
N LEU A 410 7.76 9.68 14.67
CA LEU A 410 9.18 9.96 14.89
C LEU A 410 9.94 8.66 15.18
N ALA A 411 9.35 7.50 14.89
CA ALA A 411 9.94 6.20 15.19
C ALA A 411 11.24 5.92 14.43
N SER A 412 12.02 4.95 14.89
CA SER A 412 13.26 4.48 14.22
C SER A 412 14.22 5.63 13.93
N ASN A 413 14.68 6.27 15.01
CA ASN A 413 15.61 7.41 15.00
C ASN A 413 16.57 7.31 16.21
N GLU A 414 17.39 8.33 16.44
CA GLU A 414 18.31 8.43 17.58
C GLU A 414 17.90 9.52 18.60
N LEU A 415 16.61 9.82 18.72
CA LEU A 415 16.08 10.81 19.67
C LEU A 415 16.28 10.34 21.12
N SER A 416 16.56 11.27 22.03
CA SER A 416 17.09 11.01 23.37
C SER A 416 16.49 11.91 24.45
N GLY A 417 16.71 11.54 25.72
CA GLY A 417 16.20 12.25 26.90
C GLY A 417 14.69 12.07 27.11
N GLU A 418 14.07 12.94 27.88
CA GLU A 418 12.69 12.76 28.36
C GLU A 418 11.63 13.14 27.33
N ILE A 419 10.47 12.46 27.39
CA ILE A 419 9.26 12.86 26.66
C ILE A 419 8.67 14.13 27.32
N PRO A 420 8.51 15.25 26.59
CA PRO A 420 8.04 16.50 27.16
C PRO A 420 6.55 16.43 27.55
N SER A 421 6.23 16.94 28.75
CA SER A 421 4.85 16.96 29.27
C SER A 421 3.89 17.83 28.44
N SER A 422 4.41 18.73 27.59
CA SER A 422 3.62 19.57 26.69
C SER A 422 2.90 18.80 25.58
N ILE A 423 3.20 17.52 25.33
CA ILE A 423 2.41 16.66 24.44
C ILE A 423 0.92 16.60 24.89
N GLY A 424 0.65 16.74 26.19
CA GLY A 424 -0.72 16.85 26.70
C GLY A 424 -1.54 18.04 26.20
N ASN A 425 -0.90 19.02 25.54
CA ASN A 425 -1.56 20.16 24.91
C ASN A 425 -2.12 19.83 23.51
N LEU A 426 -1.73 18.71 22.91
CA LEU A 426 -2.05 18.32 21.53
C LEU A 426 -3.44 17.70 21.42
N GLN A 427 -4.49 18.50 21.68
CA GLN A 427 -5.87 18.03 21.82
C GLN A 427 -6.45 17.34 20.56
N THR A 428 -5.89 17.57 19.37
CA THR A 428 -6.29 16.95 18.10
C THR A 428 -5.55 15.65 17.78
N LEU A 429 -4.50 15.32 18.53
CA LEU A 429 -3.60 14.20 18.22
C LEU A 429 -4.30 12.85 18.38
N SER A 430 -4.28 12.07 17.30
CA SER A 430 -4.91 10.74 17.19
C SER A 430 -3.86 9.63 17.09
N ASN A 431 -2.76 9.85 16.37
CA ASN A 431 -1.68 8.89 16.24
C ASN A 431 -0.34 9.52 16.66
N PHE A 432 0.28 8.96 17.72
CA PHE A 432 1.60 9.35 18.20
C PHE A 432 2.53 8.13 18.26
N SER A 433 3.63 8.19 17.51
CA SER A 433 4.65 7.15 17.46
C SER A 433 6.04 7.74 17.65
N ILE A 434 6.80 7.17 18.58
CA ILE A 434 8.23 7.48 18.79
C ILE A 434 9.02 6.22 19.16
N ALA A 435 8.53 5.07 18.72
CA ALA A 435 9.15 3.77 18.97
C ALA A 435 10.57 3.68 18.40
N HIS A 436 11.39 2.75 18.89
CA HIS A 436 12.76 2.53 18.38
C HIS A 436 13.61 3.82 18.41
N ASN A 437 13.77 4.39 19.61
CA ASN A 437 14.57 5.57 19.89
C ASN A 437 15.39 5.36 21.19
N LYS A 438 16.10 6.40 21.66
CA LYS A 438 16.95 6.41 22.86
C LYS A 438 16.32 7.22 24.00
N LEU A 439 14.99 7.36 24.03
CA LEU A 439 14.27 8.18 25.03
C LEU A 439 14.28 7.55 26.41
N GLU A 440 14.39 8.37 27.44
CA GLU A 440 14.45 7.96 28.85
C GLU A 440 13.48 8.77 29.73
N GLY A 441 13.66 8.72 31.05
CA GLY A 441 12.74 9.35 32.00
C GLY A 441 11.44 8.54 32.14
N ARG A 442 10.32 9.23 32.39
CA ARG A 442 9.00 8.62 32.62
C ARG A 442 8.03 8.97 31.50
N ILE A 443 7.03 8.13 31.27
CA ILE A 443 5.86 8.49 30.46
C ILE A 443 5.11 9.62 31.20
N PRO A 444 4.87 10.80 30.58
CA PRO A 444 4.17 11.89 31.25
C PRO A 444 2.70 11.61 31.54
N GLU A 445 2.25 11.94 32.77
CA GLU A 445 0.82 11.92 33.16
C GLU A 445 -0.08 12.80 32.27
N SER A 446 0.51 13.77 31.56
CA SER A 446 -0.21 14.66 30.66
C SER A 446 -0.70 14.00 29.37
N PHE A 447 -0.20 12.81 28.99
CA PHE A 447 -0.79 12.02 27.90
C PHE A 447 -2.28 11.73 28.15
N GLY A 448 -2.71 11.58 29.40
CA GLY A 448 -4.13 11.39 29.76
C GLY A 448 -5.04 12.60 29.47
N ASN A 449 -4.49 13.71 28.96
CA ASN A 449 -5.24 14.86 28.45
C ASN A 449 -5.45 14.82 26.92
N VAL A 450 -4.77 13.92 26.20
CA VAL A 450 -4.86 13.77 24.74
C VAL A 450 -6.05 12.87 24.38
N ILE A 451 -7.26 13.33 24.68
CA ILE A 451 -8.46 12.46 24.74
C ILE A 451 -8.86 11.80 23.43
N ASN A 452 -8.36 12.30 22.29
CA ASN A 452 -8.63 11.77 20.94
C ASN A 452 -7.60 10.74 20.45
N LEU A 453 -6.62 10.37 21.29
CA LEU A 453 -5.55 9.45 20.91
C LEU A 453 -6.09 8.04 20.65
N GLU A 454 -5.91 7.55 19.43
CA GLU A 454 -6.24 6.20 18.98
C GLU A 454 -5.04 5.26 18.91
N ILE A 455 -3.85 5.80 18.60
CA ILE A 455 -2.60 5.05 18.47
C ILE A 455 -1.51 5.72 19.31
N LEU A 456 -0.91 4.97 20.23
CA LEU A 456 0.24 5.40 21.03
C LEU A 456 1.32 4.32 21.01
N ASN A 457 2.43 4.59 20.30
CA ASN A 457 3.56 3.68 20.22
C ASN A 457 4.84 4.30 20.82
N LEU A 458 5.26 3.75 21.96
CA LEU A 458 6.45 4.15 22.72
C LEU A 458 7.45 2.97 22.86
N SER A 459 7.28 1.89 22.09
CA SER A 459 8.08 0.67 22.25
C SER A 459 9.57 0.88 21.94
N SER A 460 10.42 -0.05 22.38
CA SER A 460 11.85 -0.08 22.04
C SER A 460 12.56 1.24 22.38
N ASN A 461 12.49 1.63 23.65
CA ASN A 461 13.09 2.85 24.20
C ASN A 461 13.70 2.56 25.59
N ASN A 462 14.19 3.59 26.28
CA ASN A 462 14.80 3.52 27.61
C ASN A 462 13.86 4.09 28.71
N LEU A 463 12.54 4.12 28.48
CA LEU A 463 11.56 4.70 29.41
C LEU A 463 11.45 3.88 30.71
N SER A 464 11.19 4.54 31.83
CA SER A 464 11.26 3.98 33.17
C SER A 464 10.14 4.46 34.10
N GLY A 465 9.98 3.81 35.25
CA GLY A 465 8.89 4.10 36.18
C GLY A 465 7.55 3.50 35.76
N ALA A 466 6.49 3.90 36.45
CA ALA A 466 5.16 3.35 36.24
C ALA A 466 4.45 3.91 35.00
N ILE A 467 3.62 3.06 34.39
CA ILE A 467 2.67 3.48 33.35
C ILE A 467 1.60 4.37 34.01
N PRO A 468 1.42 5.64 33.56
CA PRO A 468 0.50 6.59 34.20
C PRO A 468 -0.95 6.10 34.24
N LYS A 469 -1.58 6.12 35.42
CA LYS A 469 -3.01 5.79 35.55
C LYS A 469 -3.92 6.82 34.88
N SER A 470 -3.42 8.01 34.56
CA SER A 470 -4.13 8.98 33.72
C SER A 470 -4.44 8.47 32.31
N LEU A 471 -3.70 7.50 31.77
CA LEU A 471 -3.96 6.90 30.46
C LEU A 471 -5.29 6.13 30.40
N GLU A 472 -5.85 5.70 31.53
CA GLU A 472 -7.20 5.07 31.59
C GLU A 472 -8.32 6.02 31.10
N LYS A 473 -8.05 7.33 31.00
CA LYS A 473 -8.97 8.33 30.43
C LYS A 473 -9.10 8.23 28.90
N LEU A 474 -8.14 7.62 28.21
CA LEU A 474 -8.06 7.59 26.74
C LEU A 474 -9.01 6.52 26.17
N ARG A 475 -10.29 6.89 26.02
CA ARG A 475 -11.37 5.97 25.64
C ARG A 475 -11.34 5.50 24.19
N TYR A 476 -10.68 6.26 23.31
CA TYR A 476 -10.55 5.92 21.88
C TYR A 476 -9.25 5.20 21.54
N LEU A 477 -8.38 4.92 22.52
CA LEU A 477 -7.08 4.28 22.32
C LEU A 477 -7.27 2.82 21.88
N LYS A 478 -7.08 2.57 20.58
CA LYS A 478 -7.19 1.26 19.92
C LYS A 478 -5.88 0.49 19.97
N TYR A 479 -4.76 1.19 19.76
CA TYR A 479 -3.41 0.62 19.80
C TYR A 479 -2.57 1.31 20.86
N PHE A 480 -1.99 0.51 21.75
CA PHE A 480 -1.03 0.96 22.75
C PHE A 480 0.14 -0.02 22.79
N ASN A 481 1.36 0.50 22.70
CA ASN A 481 2.55 -0.34 22.81
C ASN A 481 3.66 0.40 23.57
N VAL A 482 4.13 -0.22 24.64
CA VAL A 482 5.25 0.22 25.49
C VAL A 482 6.28 -0.90 25.68
N SER A 483 6.26 -1.92 24.82
CA SER A 483 7.19 -3.05 24.91
C SER A 483 8.65 -2.62 24.81
N PHE A 484 9.56 -3.46 25.31
CA PHE A 484 11.01 -3.22 25.26
C PHE A 484 11.43 -1.86 25.84
N ASN A 485 10.97 -1.59 27.06
CA ASN A 485 11.37 -0.45 27.89
C ASN A 485 11.83 -0.95 29.28
N ARG A 486 12.08 -0.04 30.22
CA ARG A 486 12.48 -0.30 31.62
C ARG A 486 11.35 0.06 32.61
N LEU A 487 10.09 -0.11 32.22
CA LEU A 487 8.93 0.26 33.04
C LEU A 487 8.75 -0.69 34.22
N ASP A 488 8.17 -0.16 35.30
CA ASP A 488 7.95 -0.86 36.57
C ASP A 488 6.53 -0.67 37.13
N GLY A 489 6.15 -1.48 38.13
CA GLY A 489 4.91 -1.30 38.87
C GLY A 489 3.66 -1.88 38.19
N GLU A 490 2.48 -1.46 38.68
CA GLU A 490 1.18 -2.00 38.28
C GLU A 490 0.73 -1.45 36.91
N ILE A 491 0.43 -2.34 35.96
CA ILE A 491 -0.20 -1.95 34.69
C ILE A 491 -1.63 -1.45 34.98
N PRO A 492 -2.04 -0.27 34.45
CA PRO A 492 -3.42 0.21 34.55
C PRO A 492 -4.46 -0.80 34.06
N THR A 493 -5.69 -0.70 34.58
CA THR A 493 -6.75 -1.70 34.33
C THR A 493 -8.06 -1.11 33.82
N GLY A 494 -8.25 0.20 33.98
CA GLY A 494 -9.40 0.94 33.48
C GLY A 494 -9.29 1.41 32.02
N GLY A 495 -10.42 1.82 31.45
CA GLY A 495 -10.48 2.33 30.09
C GLY A 495 -10.05 1.29 29.05
N ALA A 496 -9.29 1.73 28.04
CA ALA A 496 -8.81 0.87 26.96
C ALA A 496 -7.85 -0.25 27.42
N PHE A 497 -7.21 -0.12 28.60
CA PHE A 497 -6.27 -1.12 29.10
C PHE A 497 -6.90 -2.50 29.32
N ALA A 498 -8.23 -2.57 29.51
CA ALA A 498 -8.97 -3.83 29.58
C ALA A 498 -8.78 -4.71 28.31
N ASN A 499 -8.53 -4.10 27.15
CA ASN A 499 -8.54 -4.76 25.84
C ASN A 499 -7.13 -5.07 25.29
N PHE A 500 -6.06 -4.41 25.79
CA PHE A 500 -4.70 -4.61 25.25
C PHE A 500 -4.12 -5.99 25.59
N SER A 501 -3.35 -6.57 24.67
CA SER A 501 -2.70 -7.87 24.81
C SER A 501 -1.44 -7.79 25.69
N ALA A 502 -0.81 -8.94 25.95
CA ALA A 502 0.50 -8.99 26.62
C ALA A 502 1.63 -8.36 25.77
N GLU A 503 1.49 -8.36 24.44
CA GLU A 503 2.50 -7.87 23.50
C GLU A 503 2.76 -6.37 23.68
N SER A 504 1.73 -5.60 24.06
CA SER A 504 1.82 -4.18 24.41
C SER A 504 2.81 -3.88 25.56
N PHE A 505 3.18 -4.88 26.37
CA PHE A 505 3.95 -4.70 27.62
C PHE A 505 5.23 -5.55 27.70
N ILE A 506 5.46 -6.47 26.76
CA ILE A 506 6.59 -7.42 26.77
C ILE A 506 7.96 -6.72 26.87
N GLY A 507 8.96 -7.37 27.45
CA GLY A 507 10.30 -6.80 27.65
C GLY A 507 10.45 -5.85 28.84
N ASN A 508 9.37 -5.44 29.51
CA ASN A 508 9.43 -4.63 30.73
C ASN A 508 9.50 -5.50 32.00
N GLY A 509 10.71 -5.93 32.38
CA GLY A 509 10.92 -6.96 33.40
C GLY A 509 10.50 -6.63 34.85
N GLN A 510 9.97 -5.44 35.15
CA GLN A 510 9.48 -5.04 36.48
C GLN A 510 7.99 -4.66 36.52
N LEU A 511 7.26 -4.80 35.42
CA LEU A 511 5.80 -4.65 35.42
C LEU A 511 5.11 -5.80 36.15
N CYS A 512 3.96 -5.52 36.73
CA CYS A 512 3.06 -6.48 37.36
C CYS A 512 1.60 -6.16 37.04
N GLY A 513 0.70 -7.14 37.12
CA GLY A 513 -0.70 -6.90 36.78
C GLY A 513 -1.58 -8.13 36.66
N ALA A 514 -2.61 -8.02 35.82
CA ALA A 514 -3.58 -9.09 35.57
C ALA A 514 -2.95 -10.27 34.81
N PRO A 515 -3.27 -11.53 35.13
CA PRO A 515 -2.64 -12.71 34.51
C PRO A 515 -2.71 -12.77 32.98
N ARG A 516 -3.77 -12.21 32.37
CA ARG A 516 -3.94 -12.13 30.90
C ARG A 516 -2.82 -11.36 30.18
N LEU A 517 -2.12 -10.47 30.90
CA LEU A 517 -1.02 -9.66 30.39
C LEU A 517 0.34 -10.37 30.50
N GLN A 518 0.37 -11.63 30.95
CA GLN A 518 1.56 -12.48 31.07
C GLN A 518 2.69 -11.90 31.96
N VAL A 519 2.38 -10.89 32.78
CA VAL A 519 3.28 -10.31 33.80
C VAL A 519 3.05 -10.94 35.18
N PRO A 520 4.04 -10.90 36.09
CA PRO A 520 3.87 -11.34 37.47
C PRO A 520 2.69 -10.64 38.19
N PRO A 521 2.00 -11.30 39.13
CA PRO A 521 0.99 -10.65 39.95
C PRO A 521 1.65 -9.61 40.88
N CYS A 522 1.03 -8.45 41.03
CA CYS A 522 1.55 -7.40 41.91
C CYS A 522 1.62 -7.87 43.37
N LYS A 523 2.76 -7.62 44.02
CA LYS A 523 2.97 -7.96 45.43
C LYS A 523 2.08 -7.06 46.30
N THR A 524 0.93 -7.59 46.73
CA THR A 524 0.05 -6.88 47.67
C THR A 524 0.81 -6.56 48.95
N GLY A 525 0.96 -5.27 49.25
CA GLY A 525 1.58 -4.75 50.46
C GLY A 525 0.75 -5.08 51.70
N THR A 526 0.82 -6.33 52.17
CA THR A 526 0.39 -6.64 53.53
C THR A 526 1.35 -5.96 54.48
N ILE A 527 0.90 -4.85 55.09
CA ILE A 527 1.55 -4.23 56.26
C ILE A 527 1.41 -5.23 57.42
N ARG A 528 2.25 -6.26 57.42
CA ARG A 528 2.40 -7.19 58.54
C ARG A 528 3.04 -6.42 59.69
N LYS A 529 2.21 -5.99 60.65
CA LYS A 529 2.66 -5.57 61.97
C LYS A 529 3.67 -6.59 62.51
N SER A 530 4.78 -6.07 63.04
CA SER A 530 5.96 -6.86 63.43
C SER A 530 5.62 -8.13 64.22
N LYS A 531 6.21 -9.24 63.78
CA LYS A 531 6.65 -10.33 64.65
C LYS A 531 8.10 -10.70 64.32
N THR A 532 9.02 -9.78 64.61
CA THR A 532 10.38 -10.19 65.02
C THR A 532 10.29 -11.21 66.17
N THR A 533 11.37 -11.96 66.37
CA THR A 533 11.49 -13.04 67.38
C THR A 533 10.77 -14.34 67.02
N LYS A 534 11.34 -15.09 66.05
CA LYS A 534 11.40 -16.56 66.06
C LYS A 534 12.37 -17.19 65.05
N LEU A 535 12.74 -16.50 63.96
CA LEU A 535 13.66 -17.04 62.94
C LEU A 535 15.16 -16.98 63.30
N VAL A 536 15.54 -16.15 64.28
CA VAL A 536 16.95 -15.93 64.67
C VAL A 536 17.55 -17.11 65.45
N ILE A 537 16.73 -17.92 66.12
CA ILE A 537 17.18 -18.98 67.03
C ILE A 537 17.70 -20.23 66.25
N LEU A 538 17.26 -20.44 65.01
CA LEU A 538 17.63 -21.63 64.23
C LEU A 538 19.01 -21.49 63.54
N ILE A 539 19.46 -20.26 63.29
CA ILE A 539 20.72 -19.97 62.56
C ILE A 539 21.94 -20.08 63.48
N CYS A 540 21.79 -19.86 64.79
CA CYS A 540 22.88 -19.87 65.76
C CYS A 540 23.47 -21.27 66.06
N ILE A 541 22.86 -22.36 65.59
CA ILE A 541 23.30 -23.74 65.89
C ILE A 541 24.20 -24.32 64.78
N LEU A 542 24.10 -23.83 63.54
CA LEU A 542 24.82 -24.40 62.38
C LEU A 542 26.15 -23.70 62.05
N LEU A 543 26.48 -22.59 62.73
CA LEU A 543 27.71 -21.80 62.49
C LEU A 543 28.87 -22.13 63.44
N ALA A 544 28.82 -23.27 64.15
CA ALA A 544 29.75 -23.60 65.23
C ALA A 544 30.84 -24.65 64.91
N ILE A 545 30.90 -25.20 63.69
CA ILE A 545 31.75 -26.38 63.37
C ILE A 545 32.76 -26.14 62.22
N ALA A 546 32.68 -25.05 61.46
CA ALA A 546 33.50 -24.84 60.25
C ALA A 546 34.57 -23.72 60.38
N SER A 547 35.47 -23.81 61.36
CA SER A 547 36.59 -22.85 61.48
C SER A 547 37.86 -23.40 62.19
N ALA A 548 38.67 -24.20 61.49
CA ALA A 548 40.09 -24.52 61.76
C ALA A 548 40.55 -25.58 60.72
N MET A 549 41.66 -25.48 59.96
CA MET A 549 42.78 -24.54 59.98
C MET A 549 43.33 -24.25 58.55
N VAL A 550 43.75 -22.98 58.33
CA VAL A 550 45.08 -22.52 57.85
C VAL A 550 45.70 -23.27 56.64
N VAL A 551 45.69 -22.72 55.41
CA VAL A 551 46.45 -21.55 54.85
C VAL A 551 47.89 -21.89 54.38
N LEU A 552 48.05 -21.86 53.05
CA LEU A 552 49.28 -21.61 52.25
C LEU A 552 50.46 -22.63 52.34
N PRO A 553 51.35 -22.74 51.31
CA PRO A 553 51.87 -21.63 50.50
C PRO A 553 51.85 -21.77 48.97
N LEU A 554 52.11 -20.61 48.35
CA LEU A 554 52.16 -20.31 46.92
C LEU A 554 53.55 -20.55 46.30
N THR A 555 53.58 -20.56 44.95
CA THR A 555 54.68 -20.03 44.11
C THR A 555 56.09 -20.63 44.22
N ILE A 556 56.25 -21.86 43.75
CA ILE A 556 57.46 -22.34 43.03
C ILE A 556 56.91 -23.33 41.97
N LEU A 557 56.93 -23.14 40.65
CA LEU A 557 58.00 -22.69 39.76
C LEU A 557 57.44 -21.97 38.51
N TRP A 558 57.54 -20.64 38.45
CA TRP A 558 57.64 -19.98 37.15
C TRP A 558 59.11 -19.91 36.77
N PHE A 559 59.60 -20.87 35.97
CA PHE A 559 60.50 -20.58 34.84
C PHE A 559 60.93 -21.83 34.05
N ARG A 560 61.06 -21.61 32.73
CA ARG A 560 61.74 -22.43 31.71
C ARG A 560 61.05 -23.73 31.27
N SER A 561 60.96 -24.06 29.97
CA SER A 561 60.88 -23.25 28.73
C SER A 561 60.73 -24.17 27.50
N LYS A 562 60.16 -23.62 26.42
CA LYS A 562 60.42 -23.96 25.00
C LYS A 562 59.85 -25.26 24.38
N LYS A 563 59.22 -25.00 23.23
CA LYS A 563 59.32 -25.71 21.92
C LYS A 563 58.43 -26.94 21.63
N ARG A 564 57.39 -26.63 20.81
CA ARG A 564 57.22 -27.01 19.38
C ARG A 564 56.99 -28.49 18.97
N LYS A 565 56.01 -28.62 18.06
CA LYS A 565 55.64 -29.79 17.21
C LYS A 565 54.99 -30.93 18.03
N GLY A 566 53.88 -31.54 17.62
CA GLY A 566 53.51 -31.95 16.25
C GLY A 566 54.05 -33.38 16.06
N ASN A 567 53.28 -34.40 15.66
CA ASN A 567 52.10 -34.36 14.80
C ASN A 567 51.21 -35.63 14.97
N SER A 568 49.92 -35.49 14.65
CA SER A 568 49.02 -36.40 13.89
C SER A 568 49.11 -37.94 13.98
N LEU A 569 47.92 -38.57 13.97
CA LEU A 569 47.43 -39.56 13.00
C LEU A 569 45.92 -39.71 13.30
N ASP A 570 45.00 -39.28 12.42
CA ASP A 570 44.52 -39.97 11.19
C ASP A 570 43.52 -41.10 11.57
N ARG A 571 42.43 -41.41 10.85
CA ARG A 571 41.83 -41.01 9.56
C ARG A 571 40.39 -41.61 9.51
N GLU A 572 39.44 -41.29 8.62
CA GLU A 572 39.28 -40.36 7.49
C GLU A 572 37.76 -40.22 7.21
N ASP A 573 37.27 -39.08 6.66
CA ASP A 573 36.21 -39.07 5.63
C ASP A 573 36.02 -37.66 5.02
N ALA A 574 35.51 -37.60 3.78
CA ALA A 574 35.68 -36.45 2.88
C ALA A 574 34.38 -35.92 2.25
N SER A 575 34.38 -34.61 1.92
CA SER A 575 33.39 -33.91 1.09
C SER A 575 31.99 -33.76 1.73
N ILE A 576 31.22 -32.68 1.53
CA ILE A 576 31.21 -31.71 0.44
C ILE A 576 31.19 -30.28 1.01
N LEU A 577 32.08 -29.41 0.50
CA LEU A 577 31.92 -27.95 0.63
C LEU A 577 30.78 -27.50 -0.27
N ALA A 578 29.62 -27.19 0.31
CA ALA A 578 28.53 -26.52 -0.38
C ALA A 578 28.91 -25.04 -0.60
N THR A 579 29.68 -24.75 -1.65
CA THR A 579 29.97 -23.39 -2.06
C THR A 579 28.67 -22.70 -2.50
N TRP A 580 28.24 -21.69 -1.74
CA TRP A 580 27.04 -20.91 -2.01
C TRP A 580 27.15 -20.19 -3.37
N ARG A 581 26.60 -20.81 -4.42
CA ARG A 581 26.53 -20.25 -5.78
C ARG A 581 25.37 -19.25 -5.85
N ARG A 582 25.66 -18.00 -6.22
CA ARG A 582 24.61 -17.07 -6.67
C ARG A 582 24.00 -17.59 -7.97
N ILE A 583 22.70 -17.83 -7.97
CA ILE A 583 21.94 -18.21 -9.16
C ILE A 583 21.77 -16.95 -10.04
N PRO A 584 22.20 -16.94 -11.31
CA PRO A 584 21.97 -15.83 -12.23
C PRO A 584 20.48 -15.65 -12.54
N TYR A 585 20.06 -14.40 -12.79
CA TYR A 585 18.68 -14.06 -13.14
C TYR A 585 18.12 -14.93 -14.28
N GLU A 586 18.90 -15.18 -15.33
CA GLU A 586 18.48 -16.02 -16.48
C GLU A 586 18.26 -17.51 -16.14
N GLU A 587 18.84 -18.01 -15.05
CA GLU A 587 18.62 -19.38 -14.58
C GLU A 587 17.28 -19.45 -13.80
N LEU A 588 16.96 -18.40 -13.01
CA LEU A 588 15.66 -18.24 -12.35
C LEU A 588 14.52 -17.93 -13.32
N TYR A 589 14.73 -17.03 -14.28
CA TYR A 589 13.74 -16.66 -15.31
C TYR A 589 13.34 -17.87 -16.16
N ARG A 590 14.29 -18.77 -16.46
CA ARG A 590 13.97 -20.03 -17.16
C ARG A 590 13.29 -21.06 -16.27
N ALA A 591 13.74 -21.22 -15.02
CA ALA A 591 13.17 -22.19 -14.09
C ALA A 591 11.71 -21.86 -13.67
N THR A 592 11.36 -20.57 -13.60
CA THR A 592 10.02 -20.09 -13.22
C THR A 592 9.11 -19.80 -14.44
N ASN A 593 9.52 -20.22 -15.64
CA ASN A 593 8.85 -19.92 -16.92
C ASN A 593 8.52 -18.43 -17.12
N GLY A 594 9.47 -17.55 -16.84
CA GLY A 594 9.30 -16.09 -16.96
C GLY A 594 8.61 -15.43 -15.77
N PHE A 595 8.58 -16.10 -14.60
CA PHE A 595 7.80 -15.71 -13.40
C PHE A 595 6.28 -15.73 -13.65
N ASP A 596 5.79 -16.74 -14.37
CA ASP A 596 4.38 -16.92 -14.74
C ASP A 596 3.45 -17.06 -13.52
N GLU A 597 2.31 -16.36 -13.51
CA GLU A 597 1.34 -16.37 -12.40
C GLU A 597 0.73 -17.76 -12.12
N SER A 598 0.74 -18.68 -13.09
CA SER A 598 0.29 -20.07 -12.87
C SER A 598 1.17 -20.84 -11.87
N ASN A 599 2.40 -20.38 -11.62
CA ASN A 599 3.32 -20.94 -10.63
C ASN A 599 3.21 -20.27 -9.24
N LEU A 600 2.25 -19.35 -9.05
CA LEU A 600 2.06 -18.58 -7.82
C LEU A 600 1.13 -19.30 -6.82
N LEU A 601 1.66 -19.61 -5.63
CA LEU A 601 0.89 -20.30 -4.58
C LEU A 601 -0.05 -19.40 -3.75
N GLY A 602 0.08 -18.07 -3.81
CA GLY A 602 -0.85 -17.17 -3.11
C GLY A 602 -0.47 -15.69 -3.09
N THR A 603 -1.42 -14.83 -2.69
CA THR A 603 -1.27 -13.36 -2.58
C THR A 603 -1.69 -12.84 -1.20
N GLY A 604 -1.13 -11.69 -0.79
CA GLY A 604 -1.37 -11.04 0.51
C GLY A 604 -1.59 -9.53 0.38
N GLY A 605 -2.43 -8.95 1.25
CA GLY A 605 -3.04 -7.63 1.03
C GLY A 605 -2.36 -6.40 1.66
N PHE A 606 -1.25 -6.55 2.39
CA PHE A 606 -0.54 -5.42 3.03
C PHE A 606 0.97 -5.66 3.01
N GLY A 607 1.68 -4.98 2.08
CA GLY A 607 3.12 -5.16 1.83
C GLY A 607 3.40 -6.48 1.08
N SER A 608 3.63 -6.40 -0.24
CA SER A 608 3.62 -7.56 -1.13
C SER A 608 4.71 -8.61 -0.84
N PRO A 609 4.35 -9.89 -0.58
CA PRO A 609 5.27 -11.02 -0.62
C PRO A 609 4.98 -11.87 -1.88
N SER A 610 5.73 -11.65 -2.95
CA SER A 610 5.48 -12.23 -4.29
C SER A 610 6.31 -13.50 -4.58
N ASN A 611 6.64 -14.29 -3.55
CA ASN A 611 7.82 -15.15 -3.62
C ASN A 611 7.63 -16.56 -3.01
N VAL A 612 6.70 -17.37 -3.54
CA VAL A 612 6.89 -18.83 -3.56
C VAL A 612 6.55 -19.31 -4.97
N LEU A 613 7.57 -19.30 -5.82
CA LEU A 613 7.46 -19.74 -7.22
C LEU A 613 8.09 -21.13 -7.36
N LEU A 614 7.29 -22.06 -7.85
CA LEU A 614 7.71 -23.42 -8.16
C LEU A 614 8.09 -23.56 -9.65
N ASP A 615 8.86 -24.59 -9.99
CA ASP A 615 8.95 -25.11 -11.35
C ASP A 615 7.91 -26.21 -11.62
N GLU A 616 7.95 -26.76 -12.84
CA GLU A 616 7.08 -27.86 -13.28
C GLU A 616 7.23 -29.15 -12.44
N ASP A 617 8.35 -29.33 -11.71
CA ASP A 617 8.61 -30.45 -10.80
C ASP A 617 8.17 -30.16 -9.34
N MET A 618 7.48 -29.03 -9.11
CA MET A 618 7.06 -28.51 -7.80
C MET A 618 8.25 -28.17 -6.86
N VAL A 619 9.42 -27.87 -7.41
CA VAL A 619 10.60 -27.42 -6.67
C VAL A 619 10.56 -25.89 -6.54
N ALA A 620 10.69 -25.37 -5.32
CA ALA A 620 10.71 -23.93 -5.09
C ALA A 620 12.04 -23.29 -5.52
N HIS A 621 11.98 -22.34 -6.46
CA HIS A 621 13.15 -21.61 -6.98
C HIS A 621 13.27 -20.18 -6.45
N VAL A 622 12.15 -19.54 -6.13
CA VAL A 622 12.11 -18.22 -5.48
C VAL A 622 11.26 -18.33 -4.22
N CYS A 623 11.89 -18.10 -3.07
CA CYS A 623 11.29 -18.15 -1.74
C CYS A 623 11.77 -16.91 -0.95
N ASP A 624 10.90 -15.92 -0.71
CA ASP A 624 11.27 -14.72 0.05
C ASP A 624 10.09 -14.06 0.80
N PHE A 625 10.18 -14.07 2.13
CA PHE A 625 9.23 -13.39 3.03
C PHE A 625 9.58 -11.91 3.28
N GLY A 626 10.47 -11.31 2.47
CA GLY A 626 10.86 -9.90 2.52
C GLY A 626 11.87 -9.55 3.62
N ILE A 627 12.49 -10.55 4.25
CA ILE A 627 13.22 -10.40 5.53
C ILE A 627 14.60 -11.09 5.52
N ALA A 628 14.98 -11.80 4.45
CA ALA A 628 16.19 -12.62 4.42
C ALA A 628 17.51 -11.82 4.64
N LYS A 629 18.28 -12.17 5.67
CA LYS A 629 19.66 -11.72 5.90
C LYS A 629 20.61 -12.91 5.89
N LEU A 630 21.69 -12.81 5.12
CA LEU A 630 22.74 -13.83 5.04
C LEU A 630 23.55 -13.90 6.35
N LEU A 631 23.35 -14.98 7.11
CA LEU A 631 24.29 -15.40 8.15
C LEU A 631 25.60 -15.86 7.50
N ARG A 632 26.74 -15.61 8.17
CA ARG A 632 28.05 -16.13 7.76
C ARG A 632 28.29 -17.47 8.46
N GLU A 633 29.16 -18.32 7.92
CA GLU A 633 29.45 -19.66 8.47
C GLU A 633 29.97 -19.67 9.93
N GLU A 634 30.38 -18.51 10.47
CA GLU A 634 30.85 -18.34 11.84
C GLU A 634 29.75 -17.87 12.83
N ASP A 635 28.58 -17.42 12.34
CA ASP A 635 27.50 -16.82 13.13
C ASP A 635 26.27 -17.75 13.24
N SER A 636 25.98 -18.26 14.44
CA SER A 636 24.81 -19.14 14.68
C SER A 636 23.51 -18.40 15.01
N LEU A 637 23.60 -17.11 15.37
CA LEU A 637 22.50 -16.25 15.81
C LEU A 637 22.80 -14.80 15.40
N THR A 638 21.78 -14.00 15.09
CA THR A 638 21.92 -12.54 14.83
C THR A 638 20.64 -11.82 15.24
N GLN A 639 20.73 -10.58 15.74
CA GLN A 639 19.57 -9.75 16.09
C GLN A 639 19.21 -8.74 14.99
N THR A 640 17.93 -8.47 14.77
CA THR A 640 17.44 -7.45 13.82
C THR A 640 16.11 -6.82 14.24
N HIS A 641 15.78 -5.67 13.64
CA HIS A 641 14.59 -4.87 13.91
C HIS A 641 13.77 -4.64 12.62
N THR A 642 13.04 -5.65 12.16
CA THR A 642 12.15 -5.56 10.98
C THR A 642 10.71 -5.80 11.41
N LEU A 643 9.77 -4.95 10.99
CA LEU A 643 8.33 -5.17 11.16
C LEU A 643 7.86 -6.29 10.22
N ALA A 644 6.94 -7.15 10.65
CA ALA A 644 6.64 -8.39 9.93
C ALA A 644 5.21 -8.92 10.15
N THR A 645 4.83 -9.88 9.29
CA THR A 645 3.46 -10.42 9.17
C THR A 645 3.03 -11.24 10.39
N ILE A 646 1.93 -10.82 11.01
CA ILE A 646 1.34 -11.44 12.20
C ILE A 646 0.98 -12.91 11.92
N GLY A 647 1.34 -13.80 12.84
CA GLY A 647 1.02 -15.24 12.81
C GLY A 647 2.00 -16.13 12.03
N TYR A 648 2.86 -15.56 11.18
CA TYR A 648 3.88 -16.30 10.41
C TYR A 648 5.23 -16.42 11.12
N MET A 649 5.47 -15.56 12.10
CA MET A 649 6.77 -15.37 12.75
C MET A 649 7.02 -16.32 13.93
N ALA A 650 8.25 -16.84 14.01
CA ALA A 650 8.75 -17.55 15.18
C ALA A 650 8.70 -16.65 16.44
N PRO A 651 8.21 -17.14 17.60
CA PRO A 651 8.04 -16.32 18.79
C PRO A 651 9.30 -15.56 19.21
N GLU A 652 10.47 -16.21 19.27
CA GLU A 652 11.75 -15.57 19.62
C GLU A 652 12.19 -14.51 18.61
N TYR A 653 11.73 -14.60 17.36
CA TYR A 653 12.02 -13.59 16.37
C TYR A 653 11.13 -12.34 16.60
N GLY A 654 9.84 -12.54 16.89
CA GLY A 654 8.91 -11.45 17.21
C GLY A 654 9.07 -10.85 18.61
N SER A 655 9.57 -11.61 19.58
CA SER A 655 9.69 -11.19 21.00
C SER A 655 11.11 -10.88 21.45
N GLU A 656 12.16 -11.34 20.75
CA GLU A 656 13.56 -11.12 21.14
C GLU A 656 14.44 -10.63 19.96
N GLY A 657 13.85 -10.48 18.76
CA GLY A 657 14.56 -10.06 17.54
C GLY A 657 15.56 -11.09 17.03
N ILE A 658 15.51 -12.33 17.53
CA ILE A 658 16.50 -13.38 17.26
C ILE A 658 16.23 -14.03 15.90
N VAL A 659 17.15 -13.82 14.95
CA VAL A 659 17.24 -14.58 13.71
C VAL A 659 18.01 -15.86 13.97
N SER A 660 17.42 -16.99 13.59
CA SER A 660 18.07 -18.30 13.63
C SER A 660 17.49 -19.20 12.54
N ILE A 661 18.25 -20.22 12.13
CA ILE A 661 17.78 -21.28 11.22
C ILE A 661 16.54 -22.03 11.76
N ARG A 662 16.31 -21.99 13.08
CA ARG A 662 15.12 -22.56 13.74
C ARG A 662 13.91 -21.63 13.62
N GLY A 663 14.11 -20.33 13.42
CA GLY A 663 13.07 -19.38 13.04
C GLY A 663 12.52 -19.70 11.65
N ASP A 664 13.41 -20.01 10.69
CA ASP A 664 13.00 -20.43 9.34
C ASP A 664 12.20 -21.74 9.35
N VAL A 665 12.58 -22.71 10.19
CA VAL A 665 11.81 -23.95 10.41
C VAL A 665 10.40 -23.65 10.95
N TYR A 666 10.23 -22.67 11.83
CA TYR A 666 8.91 -22.27 12.32
C TYR A 666 8.04 -21.72 11.19
N SER A 667 8.57 -20.77 10.41
CA SER A 667 7.88 -20.17 9.26
C SER A 667 7.48 -21.22 8.23
N PHE A 668 8.36 -22.20 7.97
CA PHE A 668 8.06 -23.37 7.14
C PHE A 668 6.91 -24.23 7.71
N GLY A 669 6.87 -24.42 9.03
CA GLY A 669 5.75 -25.08 9.72
C GLY A 669 4.41 -24.34 9.53
N ILE A 670 4.41 -23.00 9.64
CA ILE A 670 3.21 -22.18 9.37
C ILE A 670 2.78 -22.31 7.91
N LEU A 671 3.72 -22.25 6.95
CA LEU A 671 3.43 -22.39 5.52
C LEU A 671 2.82 -23.76 5.17
N LEU A 672 3.32 -24.84 5.76
CA LEU A 672 2.72 -26.18 5.63
C LEU A 672 1.28 -26.21 6.17
N MET A 673 1.02 -25.60 7.32
CA MET A 673 -0.34 -25.51 7.85
C MET A 673 -1.25 -24.69 6.94
N GLU A 674 -0.83 -23.52 6.44
CA GLU A 674 -1.64 -22.73 5.49
C GLU A 674 -1.94 -23.52 4.22
N THR A 675 -0.94 -24.20 3.65
CA THR A 675 -1.09 -24.98 2.39
C THR A 675 -2.10 -26.12 2.55
N PHE A 676 -2.02 -26.89 3.64
CA PHE A 676 -2.85 -28.09 3.81
C PHE A 676 -4.21 -27.83 4.45
N THR A 677 -4.42 -26.66 5.08
CA THR A 677 -5.72 -26.25 5.66
C THR A 677 -6.48 -25.22 4.82
N ARG A 678 -5.78 -24.51 3.93
CA ARG A 678 -6.27 -23.31 3.21
C ARG A 678 -6.78 -22.22 4.16
N LYS A 679 -6.13 -22.10 5.33
CA LYS A 679 -6.41 -21.08 6.35
C LYS A 679 -5.18 -20.22 6.59
N LYS A 680 -5.37 -18.90 6.59
CA LYS A 680 -4.31 -17.95 6.88
C LYS A 680 -4.20 -17.74 8.39
N PRO A 681 -2.99 -17.58 8.97
CA PRO A 681 -2.81 -17.15 10.36
C PRO A 681 -3.54 -15.84 10.70
N THR A 682 -3.90 -15.04 9.68
CA THR A 682 -4.63 -13.77 9.77
C THR A 682 -6.14 -13.89 9.49
N ASP A 683 -6.70 -15.09 9.25
CA ASP A 683 -8.13 -15.27 9.08
C ASP A 683 -8.89 -14.88 10.37
N ASN A 684 -10.01 -14.15 10.25
CA ASN A 684 -10.83 -13.67 11.37
C ASN A 684 -11.31 -14.76 12.35
N MET A 685 -11.21 -16.05 11.99
CA MET A 685 -11.50 -17.16 12.91
C MET A 685 -10.44 -17.38 13.99
N PHE A 686 -9.27 -16.73 13.89
CA PHE A 686 -8.17 -16.82 14.86
C PHE A 686 -8.08 -15.59 15.78
N GLU A 687 -9.21 -14.91 16.00
CA GLU A 687 -9.32 -13.85 17.01
C GLU A 687 -9.36 -14.43 18.44
N GLY A 688 -9.09 -13.59 19.46
CA GLY A 688 -9.30 -13.94 20.87
C GLY A 688 -8.25 -14.88 21.49
N GLY A 689 -7.10 -15.09 20.85
CA GLY A 689 -5.99 -15.90 21.38
C GLY A 689 -5.94 -17.33 20.83
N MET A 690 -6.87 -17.71 19.96
CA MET A 690 -6.70 -18.86 19.07
C MET A 690 -5.64 -18.53 18.01
N SER A 691 -4.92 -19.53 17.49
CA SER A 691 -4.00 -19.34 16.36
C SER A 691 -4.03 -20.55 15.44
N LEU A 692 -3.58 -20.41 14.19
CA LEU A 692 -3.57 -21.51 13.21
C LEU A 692 -2.90 -22.77 13.79
N LYS A 693 -1.73 -22.64 14.44
CA LYS A 693 -1.03 -23.77 15.08
C LYS A 693 -1.80 -24.37 16.27
N CYS A 694 -2.48 -23.55 17.09
CA CYS A 694 -3.27 -24.05 18.21
C CYS A 694 -4.49 -24.82 17.70
N TRP A 695 -5.20 -24.26 16.72
CA TRP A 695 -6.38 -24.89 16.11
C TRP A 695 -6.03 -26.22 15.43
N VAL A 696 -4.97 -26.27 14.62
CA VAL A 696 -4.47 -27.51 14.01
C VAL A 696 -4.11 -28.54 15.10
N LYS A 697 -3.36 -28.13 16.12
CA LYS A 697 -2.92 -29.01 17.22
C LYS A 697 -4.06 -29.56 18.08
N GLU A 698 -5.12 -28.77 18.31
CA GLU A 698 -6.29 -29.18 19.10
C GLU A 698 -7.25 -30.07 18.31
N ALA A 699 -7.34 -29.89 16.99
CA ALA A 699 -8.27 -30.63 16.13
C ALA A 699 -7.66 -31.91 15.53
N LEU A 700 -6.33 -32.00 15.35
CA LEU A 700 -5.62 -33.20 14.85
C LEU A 700 -6.02 -34.51 15.59
N PRO A 701 -6.11 -34.56 16.93
CA PRO A 701 -6.50 -35.79 17.65
C PRO A 701 -7.97 -36.21 17.45
N ASN A 702 -8.82 -35.30 16.98
CA ASN A 702 -10.27 -35.49 16.91
C ASN A 702 -10.76 -35.76 15.49
N SER A 703 -10.43 -34.89 14.53
CA SER A 703 -10.81 -35.05 13.13
C SER A 703 -9.98 -34.17 12.19
N ILE A 704 -9.02 -34.79 11.49
CA ILE A 704 -8.29 -34.18 10.37
C ILE A 704 -9.21 -33.61 9.26
N ALA A 705 -10.44 -34.11 9.11
CA ALA A 705 -11.41 -33.64 8.12
C ALA A 705 -12.05 -32.28 8.49
N GLU A 706 -11.88 -31.81 9.73
CA GLU A 706 -12.29 -30.48 10.17
C GLU A 706 -11.21 -29.42 9.91
N VAL A 707 -9.99 -29.86 9.58
CA VAL A 707 -8.77 -29.02 9.52
C VAL A 707 -8.20 -28.94 8.11
N ALA A 708 -8.10 -30.08 7.41
CA ALA A 708 -7.54 -30.16 6.06
C ALA A 708 -8.48 -29.56 5.00
N ASP A 709 -7.93 -29.00 3.91
CA ASP A 709 -8.76 -28.53 2.78
C ASP A 709 -9.59 -29.69 2.23
N THR A 710 -10.92 -29.54 2.29
CA THR A 710 -11.91 -30.49 1.79
C THR A 710 -11.73 -30.86 0.31
N ASN A 711 -11.00 -30.07 -0.48
CA ASN A 711 -10.68 -30.39 -1.87
C ASN A 711 -9.60 -31.48 -1.97
N LEU A 712 -8.62 -31.50 -1.06
CA LEU A 712 -7.58 -32.54 -1.00
C LEU A 712 -8.16 -33.91 -0.60
N LEU A 713 -9.28 -33.92 0.12
CA LEU A 713 -9.96 -35.12 0.62
C LEU A 713 -11.02 -35.70 -0.34
N ARG A 714 -11.09 -35.26 -1.60
CA ARG A 714 -12.13 -35.71 -2.58
C ARG A 714 -11.69 -36.82 -3.55
N GLY A 715 -10.48 -37.37 -3.41
CA GLY A 715 -9.93 -38.40 -4.30
C GLY A 715 -10.24 -39.85 -3.87
N GLU A 716 -10.04 -40.80 -4.79
CA GLU A 716 -10.31 -42.23 -4.59
C GLU A 716 -9.49 -42.84 -3.43
N ASN A 717 -8.27 -42.33 -3.18
CA ASN A 717 -7.37 -42.81 -2.13
C ASN A 717 -7.56 -42.11 -0.77
N PHE A 718 -8.82 -41.87 -0.39
CA PHE A 718 -9.21 -41.08 0.79
C PHE A 718 -8.39 -41.38 2.06
N THR A 719 -8.28 -42.65 2.45
CA THR A 719 -7.55 -43.06 3.68
C THR A 719 -6.06 -42.76 3.58
N ALA A 720 -5.42 -43.06 2.46
CA ALA A 720 -3.98 -42.82 2.28
C ALA A 720 -3.68 -41.31 2.28
N THR A 721 -4.53 -40.50 1.64
CA THR A 721 -4.42 -39.04 1.64
C THR A 721 -4.65 -38.46 3.03
N LYS A 722 -5.67 -38.96 3.76
CA LYS A 722 -5.97 -38.57 5.14
C LYS A 722 -4.78 -38.78 6.08
N ASP A 723 -4.17 -39.98 6.05
CA ASP A 723 -3.01 -40.32 6.87
C ASP A 723 -1.76 -39.50 6.50
N CYS A 724 -1.60 -39.19 5.21
CA CYS A 724 -0.53 -38.33 4.69
C CYS A 724 -0.65 -36.90 5.23
N ILE A 725 -1.84 -36.27 5.10
CA ILE A 725 -2.06 -34.91 5.58
C ILE A 725 -1.95 -34.82 7.11
N SER A 726 -2.44 -35.82 7.86
CA SER A 726 -2.21 -35.90 9.32
C SER A 726 -0.71 -35.89 9.65
N SER A 727 0.07 -36.74 8.98
CA SER A 727 1.52 -36.81 9.20
C SER A 727 2.25 -35.51 8.84
N ILE A 728 1.77 -34.75 7.85
CA ILE A 728 2.34 -33.46 7.46
C ILE A 728 1.98 -32.36 8.46
N LEU A 729 0.73 -32.31 8.92
CA LEU A 729 0.28 -31.33 9.91
C LEU A 729 0.87 -31.58 11.30
N GLU A 730 1.05 -32.84 11.71
CA GLU A 730 1.81 -33.21 12.91
C GLU A 730 3.26 -32.68 12.84
N LEU A 731 3.95 -32.94 11.72
CA LEU A 731 5.30 -32.40 11.48
C LEU A 731 5.32 -30.87 11.46
N ALA A 732 4.30 -30.22 10.90
CA ALA A 732 4.17 -28.76 10.87
C ALA A 732 3.96 -28.15 12.27
N VAL A 733 3.22 -28.83 13.16
CA VAL A 733 3.07 -28.47 14.57
C VAL A 733 4.41 -28.61 15.33
N ASP A 734 5.19 -29.66 15.06
CA ASP A 734 6.53 -29.82 15.64
C ASP A 734 7.54 -28.77 15.13
N CYS A 735 7.47 -28.42 13.85
CA CYS A 735 8.24 -27.32 13.27
C CYS A 735 7.90 -25.96 13.90
N SER A 736 6.63 -25.74 14.28
CA SER A 736 6.12 -24.47 14.83
C SER A 736 6.06 -24.43 16.38
N ALA A 737 6.86 -25.26 17.06
CA ALA A 737 6.99 -25.23 18.51
C ALA A 737 7.49 -23.86 19.04
N ASP A 738 6.97 -23.38 20.17
CA ASP A 738 7.30 -22.02 20.65
C ASP A 738 8.78 -21.85 21.05
N SER A 739 9.39 -22.88 21.65
CA SER A 739 10.82 -22.90 21.98
C SER A 739 11.64 -23.43 20.80
N PRO A 740 12.69 -22.72 20.33
CA PRO A 740 13.56 -23.16 19.24
C PRO A 740 14.20 -24.52 19.50
N GLU A 741 14.50 -24.85 20.76
CA GLU A 741 15.14 -26.10 21.18
C GLU A 741 14.25 -27.33 20.98
N ARG A 742 12.94 -27.12 20.82
CA ARG A 742 11.95 -28.19 20.56
C ARG A 742 11.64 -28.37 19.07
N ARG A 743 12.08 -27.45 18.20
CA ARG A 743 11.92 -27.58 16.75
C ARG A 743 12.90 -28.59 16.19
N LEU A 744 12.44 -29.34 15.21
CA LEU A 744 13.30 -30.23 14.43
C LEU A 744 14.32 -29.43 13.62
N ASP A 745 15.49 -30.00 13.39
CA ASP A 745 16.42 -29.48 12.38
C ASP A 745 15.81 -29.66 10.98
N ILE A 746 16.03 -28.70 10.07
CA ILE A 746 15.48 -28.75 8.70
C ILE A 746 15.87 -30.03 7.95
N THR A 747 17.06 -30.61 8.22
CA THR A 747 17.51 -31.90 7.67
C THR A 747 16.60 -33.05 8.11
N ASN A 748 16.16 -33.03 9.37
CA ASN A 748 15.24 -34.02 9.94
C ASN A 748 13.81 -33.81 9.43
N VAL A 749 13.39 -32.56 9.23
CA VAL A 749 12.09 -32.21 8.63
C VAL A 749 12.02 -32.75 7.20
N LEU A 750 13.02 -32.48 6.36
CA LEU A 750 13.12 -32.99 4.98
C LEU A 750 13.15 -34.53 4.93
N THR A 751 13.93 -35.17 5.82
CA THR A 751 13.95 -36.63 5.96
C THR A 751 12.58 -37.20 6.35
N THR A 752 11.85 -36.50 7.23
CA THR A 752 10.51 -36.91 7.66
C THR A 752 9.49 -36.76 6.52
N LEU A 753 9.52 -35.65 5.76
CA LEU A 753 8.70 -35.45 4.57
C LEU A 753 8.98 -36.52 3.49
N ALA A 754 10.24 -36.87 3.24
CA ALA A 754 10.59 -37.96 2.32
C ALA A 754 10.03 -39.33 2.78
N ASN A 755 10.04 -39.59 4.09
CA ASN A 755 9.45 -40.78 4.69
C ASN A 755 7.91 -40.77 4.66
N ILE A 756 7.27 -39.60 4.74
CA ILE A 756 5.82 -39.44 4.53
C ILE A 756 5.46 -39.69 3.07
N ARG A 757 6.15 -39.04 2.12
CA ARG A 757 5.98 -39.26 0.66
C ARG A 757 6.12 -40.75 0.29
N THR A 758 7.15 -41.40 0.81
CA THR A 758 7.39 -42.84 0.57
C THR A 758 6.28 -43.73 1.15
N ARG A 759 5.74 -43.39 2.34
CA ARG A 759 4.60 -44.11 2.94
C ARG A 759 3.32 -43.88 2.13
N PHE A 760 3.03 -42.64 1.74
CA PHE A 760 1.88 -42.29 0.91
C PHE A 760 1.90 -43.04 -0.42
N GLN A 761 3.02 -43.01 -1.16
CA GLN A 761 3.18 -43.76 -2.42
C GLN A 761 2.97 -45.27 -2.23
N LYS A 762 3.47 -45.87 -1.13
CA LYS A 762 3.25 -47.29 -0.82
C LYS A 762 1.80 -47.62 -0.43
N ASN A 763 1.08 -46.68 0.18
CA ASN A 763 -0.32 -46.88 0.55
C ASN A 763 -1.24 -46.68 -0.66
N VAL A 764 -0.98 -45.68 -1.50
CA VAL A 764 -1.64 -45.45 -2.80
C VAL A 764 -1.44 -46.61 -3.77
N ALA A 765 -0.29 -47.31 -3.72
CA ALA A 765 -0.04 -48.52 -4.51
C ALA A 765 -0.63 -49.82 -3.91
N ARG A 766 -1.43 -49.72 -2.84
CA ARG A 766 -2.10 -50.86 -2.16
C ARG A 766 -3.63 -50.74 -2.14
N THR A 767 -4.15 -49.54 -2.36
CA THR A 767 -5.55 -49.22 -2.67
C THR A 767 -5.81 -49.37 -4.15
#